data_AF-A0AAV9ENR2-F1
#
_entry.id   AF-A0AAV9ENR2-F1
#
_cell.length_a   1.000
_cell.length_b   1.000
_cell.length_c   1.000
_cell.angle_alpha   90.00
_cell.angle_beta   90.00
_cell.angle_gamma   90.00
#
_symmetry.space_group_name_H-M   'P 1'
#
loop_
_entity.id
_entity.type
_entity.pdbx_description
1 polymer ?
#
loop_
_entity_poly.entity_id
_entity_poly.type
_entity_poly.pdbx_seq_one_letter_code
_entity_poly.pdbx_strand_id
1 'polypeptide(L)'
;MMDFMNLDDRSMGMFWVLSFTMAQPAAEAVINWFNAAGVSELQGSNLPPGDRIAMMRECHPLPMSLLSGLSFNLCLKLAFQIEETIFLGQAIPSIALVETYVRLLLVAPHSLFRVHFSSLSQRSPSIFSKPGVSLLLMEILNYRLLPLYRYNGKSKALMNDVTKIISSIKGKRGEHRLFRLAENLCINLVMSIGEFFIVKKELKGPTEFSETLNRITLTSLAITIKTRGIAEFEQMHFLPALLEQITTCSQHTWSEKTMRHFPPLIRDSLMGRMDKRGQAIQAWQQAETTVINQCTQLLSPSADPSYVLTYISHSFPQHRHYLCAGAWVLMSGHPDNINSANLARVLREFSPEEVSYNIYTMVDVLLHQIQIELQHGHSLQDLQHKTISNLAFFIWTHELLPLDILLLALIDRDDDPQALRIVISILNSQELQLRVKLFCLNRGPPEHWLNSSLLKRVELHKALGNHLSGKDRYPTFFDDIAARLLPVFHLIIYRLIENDGMDVAEKVIAIYSAFLAYNPLRFTFVREILAYFYGHLPSKLIVRILKLLDVKIPFSETFLQYVNPSYPALCPPPDYFANLLLGLVHNVIPPLNSKSKSGTAGDHSTNCRGVVNKTQASSQSGPINASDGQKMFYQNQDPGTYTQLILDTAAIEILSLPVAPSQLVSSLVQIVVHVQPTLIQSSNGLQGGSGPTSGLPTSPSGGSAESLSTSRSTSSGTGINASNFISKSGYSCQQLSCLMIQACGLLLAQLPVEFHMQLYSEASCIIKDCWWLTGGKRSPRELDSAVGYALFDPSWAAQDNTSTGIGNIVALLHAFFSNLPHEWLEGTHTIIKHLRPLTSVAMLRIAFRIMGPLLPRVASSRQLFMKTLLLLLNVLGDVFGRNSQPATPVEASEISDLIDFLHHAIMYEGQGGPVQSNSKPKLDTLTLCGKVIENLRPDVQHLLSHLKTDPNSSIYAATHPKLVQNP
;
A
#
# COMPACT_ATOMS: atom_id res chain seq x y z
N MET A 1 25.55 -40.33 -10.07
CA MET A 1 24.49 -39.28 -10.03
C MET A 1 25.19 -37.94 -9.85
N MET A 2 24.81 -36.88 -10.58
CA MET A 2 25.42 -35.56 -10.41
C MET A 2 25.09 -34.99 -9.02
N ASP A 3 26.08 -34.41 -8.35
CA ASP A 3 25.86 -33.69 -7.09
C ASP A 3 25.62 -32.21 -7.40
N PHE A 4 24.34 -31.83 -7.50
CA PHE A 4 23.93 -30.47 -7.83
C PHE A 4 24.29 -29.41 -6.78
N MET A 5 24.73 -29.83 -5.58
CA MET A 5 25.14 -28.92 -4.51
C MET A 5 26.58 -28.43 -4.65
N ASN A 6 27.44 -29.25 -5.26
CA ASN A 6 28.89 -29.03 -5.31
C ASN A 6 29.41 -28.96 -6.76
N LEU A 7 28.59 -28.45 -7.69
CA LEU A 7 29.03 -28.22 -9.06
C LEU A 7 30.04 -27.08 -9.10
N ASP A 8 31.19 -27.32 -9.74
CA ASP A 8 32.09 -26.24 -10.12
C ASP A 8 31.49 -25.38 -11.26
N ASP A 9 32.04 -24.19 -11.48
CA ASP A 9 31.53 -23.25 -12.50
C ASP A 9 31.44 -23.87 -13.89
N ARG A 10 32.39 -24.75 -14.22
CA ARG A 10 32.43 -25.45 -15.51
C ARG A 10 31.26 -26.44 -15.63
N SER A 11 31.02 -27.26 -14.61
CA SER A 11 29.91 -28.24 -14.62
C SER A 11 28.56 -27.54 -14.59
N MET A 12 28.44 -26.46 -13.83
CA MET A 12 27.25 -25.61 -13.81
C MET A 12 26.95 -25.01 -15.20
N GLY A 13 27.97 -24.46 -15.87
CA GLY A 13 27.85 -23.96 -17.24
C GLY A 13 27.46 -25.04 -18.25
N MET A 14 28.03 -26.25 -18.13
CA MET A 14 27.64 -27.39 -18.97
C MET A 14 26.20 -27.83 -18.73
N PHE A 15 25.73 -27.82 -17.48
CA PHE A 15 24.34 -28.12 -17.16
C PHE A 15 23.38 -27.07 -17.75
N TRP A 16 23.75 -25.79 -17.74
CA TRP A 16 22.98 -24.76 -18.43
C TRP A 16 22.90 -25.04 -19.94
N VAL A 17 24.00 -25.40 -20.60
CA VAL A 17 23.96 -25.81 -22.02
C VAL A 17 23.00 -26.98 -22.25
N LEU A 18 23.05 -28.01 -21.39
CA LEU A 18 22.11 -29.13 -21.44
C LEU A 18 20.66 -28.70 -21.23
N SER A 19 20.40 -27.68 -20.42
CA SER A 19 19.06 -27.13 -20.24
C SER A 19 18.47 -26.57 -21.55
N PHE A 20 19.32 -26.07 -22.46
CA PHE A 20 18.88 -25.55 -23.76
C PHE A 20 18.71 -26.66 -24.81
N THR A 21 19.58 -27.67 -24.80
CA THR A 21 19.62 -28.71 -25.85
C THR A 21 18.85 -29.97 -25.49
N MET A 22 18.76 -30.32 -24.21
CA MET A 22 18.20 -31.56 -23.67
C MET A 22 17.36 -31.32 -22.41
N ALA A 23 16.39 -30.40 -22.50
CA ALA A 23 15.57 -29.99 -21.36
C ALA A 23 14.83 -31.16 -20.65
N GLN A 24 14.35 -32.17 -21.38
CA GLN A 24 13.63 -33.29 -20.76
C GLN A 24 14.54 -34.19 -19.92
N PRO A 25 15.65 -34.75 -20.46
CA PRO A 25 16.63 -35.49 -19.65
C PRO A 25 17.20 -34.69 -18.48
N ALA A 26 17.44 -33.39 -18.66
CA ALA A 26 17.95 -32.53 -17.61
C ALA A 26 16.96 -32.39 -16.45
N ALA A 27 15.66 -32.24 -16.75
CA ALA A 27 14.61 -32.18 -15.72
C ALA A 27 14.52 -33.50 -14.95
N GLU A 28 14.52 -34.62 -15.66
CA GLU A 28 14.49 -35.96 -15.07
C GLU A 28 15.70 -36.23 -14.17
N ALA A 29 16.90 -35.77 -14.56
CA ALA A 29 18.10 -35.89 -13.73
C ALA A 29 17.96 -35.16 -12.39
N VAL A 30 17.33 -33.99 -12.38
CA VAL A 30 17.05 -33.23 -11.15
C VAL A 30 16.02 -33.95 -10.27
N ILE A 31 14.91 -34.41 -10.85
CA ILE A 31 13.88 -35.15 -10.10
C ILE A 31 14.45 -36.44 -9.51
N ASN A 32 15.23 -37.18 -10.29
CA ASN A 32 15.90 -38.39 -9.82
C ASN A 32 16.85 -38.09 -8.65
N TRP A 33 17.55 -36.96 -8.68
CA TRP A 33 18.43 -36.55 -7.58
C TRP A 33 17.67 -36.34 -6.27
N PHE A 34 16.50 -35.69 -6.31
CA PHE A 34 15.63 -35.59 -5.13
C PHE A 34 15.14 -36.96 -4.64
N ASN A 35 14.80 -37.86 -5.56
CA ASN A 35 14.32 -39.20 -5.22
C ASN A 35 15.43 -40.11 -4.67
N ALA A 36 16.70 -39.85 -4.96
CA ALA A 36 17.83 -40.65 -4.50
C ALA A 36 18.05 -40.61 -2.99
N ALA A 37 17.55 -39.56 -2.31
CA ALA A 37 17.53 -39.51 -0.85
C ALA A 37 16.65 -40.63 -0.25
N GLY A 38 15.73 -41.17 -1.03
CA GLY A 38 14.83 -42.26 -0.65
C GLY A 38 13.63 -41.78 0.17
N VAL A 39 12.80 -42.74 0.55
CA VAL A 39 11.59 -42.55 1.35
C VAL A 39 11.77 -43.19 2.72
N SER A 40 11.28 -42.53 3.75
CA SER A 40 11.15 -43.02 5.11
C SER A 40 9.69 -43.08 5.51
N GLU A 41 9.32 -44.00 6.39
CA GLU A 41 7.99 -44.00 7.00
C GLU A 41 7.95 -42.95 8.12
N LEU A 42 6.89 -42.14 8.15
CA LEU A 42 6.64 -41.21 9.25
C LEU A 42 6.28 -42.02 10.51
N GLN A 43 7.20 -42.13 11.46
CA GLN A 43 6.91 -42.69 12.79
C GLN A 43 6.44 -41.56 13.69
N GLY A 44 5.14 -41.54 14.02
CA GLY A 44 4.55 -40.51 14.88
C GLY A 44 3.60 -41.11 15.92
N SER A 45 3.62 -40.56 17.14
CA SER A 45 2.74 -40.97 18.26
C SER A 45 1.24 -40.80 17.99
N ASN A 46 0.88 -40.03 16.95
CA ASN A 46 -0.51 -39.72 16.58
C ASN A 46 -1.06 -40.58 15.42
N LEU A 47 -0.29 -41.57 14.94
CA LEU A 47 -0.76 -42.50 13.91
C LEU A 47 -1.43 -43.71 14.57
N PRO A 48 -2.66 -44.09 14.17
CA PRO A 48 -3.26 -45.35 14.58
C PRO A 48 -2.34 -46.53 14.19
N PRO A 49 -2.27 -47.60 15.00
CA PRO A 49 -1.45 -48.77 14.66
C PRO A 49 -1.94 -49.39 13.34
N GLY A 50 -1.13 -49.26 12.29
CA GLY A 50 -1.41 -49.82 10.94
C GLY A 50 -1.33 -48.82 9.78
N ASP A 51 -1.50 -47.51 10.04
CA ASP A 51 -1.42 -46.47 9.01
C ASP A 51 0.02 -46.00 8.80
N ARG A 52 0.58 -46.22 7.60
CA ARG A 52 1.94 -45.81 7.23
C ARG A 52 1.88 -44.68 6.22
N ILE A 53 2.46 -43.54 6.55
CA ILE A 53 2.63 -42.43 5.60
C ILE A 53 4.08 -42.39 5.14
N ALA A 54 4.27 -42.59 3.85
CA ALA A 54 5.56 -42.44 3.18
C ALA A 54 5.97 -40.96 3.11
N MET A 55 7.20 -40.64 3.47
CA MET A 55 7.77 -39.29 3.42
C MET A 55 9.15 -39.34 2.76
N MET A 56 9.40 -38.44 1.81
CA MET A 56 10.74 -38.29 1.22
C MET A 56 11.74 -37.83 2.28
N ARG A 57 12.96 -38.37 2.27
CA ARG A 57 14.00 -37.92 3.20
C ARG A 57 14.41 -36.47 2.91
N GLU A 58 14.70 -35.73 3.97
CA GLU A 58 15.15 -34.33 3.83
C GLU A 58 16.52 -34.27 3.13
N CYS A 59 16.67 -33.31 2.23
CA CYS A 59 17.86 -33.07 1.41
C CYS A 59 18.10 -31.55 1.29
N HIS A 60 19.06 -31.13 0.46
CA HIS A 60 19.36 -29.72 0.24
C HIS A 60 18.52 -29.15 -0.92
N PRO A 61 17.98 -27.93 -0.82
CA PRO A 61 17.32 -27.28 -1.94
C PRO A 61 18.33 -26.80 -2.98
N LEU A 62 17.96 -26.78 -4.27
CA LEU A 62 18.85 -26.31 -5.31
C LEU A 62 19.19 -24.82 -5.14
N PRO A 63 20.45 -24.40 -5.34
CA PRO A 63 20.86 -23.02 -5.15
C PRO A 63 20.32 -22.11 -6.25
N MET A 64 20.02 -20.85 -5.90
CA MET A 64 19.56 -19.83 -6.86
C MET A 64 20.55 -19.61 -8.01
N SER A 65 21.86 -19.72 -7.76
CA SER A 65 22.91 -19.61 -8.79
C SER A 65 22.68 -20.62 -9.91
N LEU A 66 22.49 -21.90 -9.58
CA LEU A 66 22.20 -22.95 -10.55
C LEU A 66 20.88 -22.69 -11.30
N LEU A 67 19.81 -22.37 -10.56
CA LEU A 67 18.47 -22.18 -11.12
C LEU A 67 18.38 -20.99 -12.07
N SER A 68 19.13 -19.93 -11.81
CA SER A 68 19.10 -18.68 -12.60
C SER A 68 19.60 -18.83 -14.04
N GLY A 69 20.43 -19.82 -14.32
CA GLY A 69 20.96 -20.07 -15.67
C GLY A 69 20.20 -21.14 -16.46
N LEU A 70 19.12 -21.72 -15.92
CA LEU A 70 18.30 -22.70 -16.62
C LEU A 70 17.50 -22.05 -17.77
N SER A 71 17.39 -22.76 -18.89
CA SER A 71 16.54 -22.33 -20.00
C SER A 71 15.07 -22.25 -19.58
N PHE A 72 14.30 -21.34 -20.18
CA PHE A 72 12.86 -21.21 -19.88
C PHE A 72 12.07 -22.50 -20.14
N ASN A 73 12.46 -23.27 -21.16
CA ASN A 73 11.85 -24.57 -21.46
C ASN A 73 12.10 -25.58 -20.33
N LEU A 74 13.34 -25.65 -19.83
CA LEU A 74 13.65 -26.50 -18.68
C LEU A 74 12.90 -26.03 -17.43
N CYS A 75 12.89 -24.73 -17.13
CA CYS A 75 12.18 -24.20 -15.96
C CYS A 75 10.71 -24.60 -15.95
N LEU A 76 10.03 -24.46 -17.09
CA LEU A 76 8.63 -24.85 -17.22
C LEU A 76 8.43 -26.35 -16.98
N LYS A 77 9.23 -27.20 -17.63
CA LYS A 77 9.14 -28.66 -17.48
C LYS A 77 9.43 -29.12 -16.05
N LEU A 78 10.48 -28.57 -15.45
CA LEU A 78 10.89 -28.88 -14.09
C LEU A 78 9.81 -28.43 -13.09
N ALA A 79 9.22 -27.24 -13.26
CA ALA A 79 8.12 -26.78 -12.42
C ALA A 79 6.93 -27.76 -12.46
N PHE A 80 6.53 -28.21 -13.65
CA PHE A 80 5.45 -29.19 -13.79
C PHE A 80 5.76 -30.54 -13.15
N GLN A 81 6.97 -31.07 -13.35
CA GLN A 81 7.38 -32.34 -12.75
C GLN A 81 7.48 -32.26 -11.23
N ILE A 82 7.96 -31.13 -10.69
CA ILE A 82 7.97 -30.90 -9.25
C ILE A 82 6.53 -30.77 -8.72
N GLU A 83 5.63 -30.04 -9.40
CA GLU A 83 4.20 -30.00 -9.02
C GLU A 83 3.56 -31.39 -9.01
N GLU A 84 3.86 -32.24 -9.99
CA GLU A 84 3.39 -33.63 -10.01
C GLU A 84 3.86 -34.40 -8.78
N THR A 85 5.14 -34.26 -8.42
CA THR A 85 5.72 -34.93 -7.27
C THR A 85 5.12 -34.41 -5.96
N ILE A 86 4.95 -33.09 -5.83
CA ILE A 86 4.48 -32.43 -4.61
C ILE A 86 2.97 -32.64 -4.36
N PHE A 87 2.13 -32.49 -5.38
CA PHE A 87 0.67 -32.43 -5.21
C PHE A 87 -0.06 -33.70 -5.66
N LEU A 88 0.51 -34.45 -6.62
CA LEU A 88 -0.09 -35.66 -7.17
C LEU A 88 0.63 -36.94 -6.73
N GLY A 89 1.83 -36.81 -6.15
CA GLY A 89 2.63 -37.90 -5.60
C GLY A 89 1.98 -38.61 -4.41
N GLN A 90 2.47 -39.82 -4.11
CA GLN A 90 1.98 -40.65 -3.01
C GLN A 90 2.70 -40.39 -1.67
N ALA A 91 3.94 -39.90 -1.72
CA ALA A 91 4.74 -39.60 -0.53
C ALA A 91 4.69 -38.11 -0.19
N ILE A 92 4.81 -37.78 1.10
CA ILE A 92 4.98 -36.39 1.55
C ILE A 92 6.33 -35.87 1.00
N PRO A 93 6.36 -34.70 0.33
CA PRO A 93 7.59 -34.17 -0.25
C PRO A 93 8.57 -33.68 0.83
N SER A 94 9.86 -33.69 0.49
CA SER A 94 10.89 -33.05 1.31
C SER A 94 10.74 -31.52 1.27
N ILE A 95 11.17 -30.84 2.33
CA ILE A 95 11.13 -29.37 2.39
C ILE A 95 12.00 -28.78 1.28
N ALA A 96 13.13 -29.42 0.97
CA ALA A 96 14.02 -29.00 -0.11
C ALA A 96 13.41 -29.04 -1.50
N LEU A 97 12.57 -30.04 -1.80
CA LEU A 97 11.85 -30.11 -3.08
C LEU A 97 10.85 -28.94 -3.20
N VAL A 98 10.12 -28.65 -2.12
CA VAL A 98 9.18 -27.53 -2.04
C VAL A 98 9.90 -26.18 -2.15
N GLU A 99 11.02 -26.02 -1.45
CA GLU A 99 11.82 -24.80 -1.47
C GLU A 99 12.47 -24.59 -2.86
N THR A 100 12.87 -25.68 -3.54
CA THR A 100 13.35 -25.62 -4.93
C THR A 100 12.25 -25.21 -5.90
N TYR A 101 11.03 -25.70 -5.72
CA TYR A 101 9.87 -25.25 -6.49
C TYR A 101 9.64 -23.74 -6.33
N VAL A 102 9.65 -23.25 -5.09
CA VAL A 102 9.51 -21.81 -4.80
C VAL A 102 10.61 -21.01 -5.50
N ARG A 103 11.88 -21.40 -5.37
CA ARG A 103 13.01 -20.72 -6.02
C ARG A 103 12.90 -20.73 -7.54
N LEU A 104 12.44 -21.84 -8.11
CA LEU A 104 12.20 -21.96 -9.54
C LEU A 104 11.14 -20.96 -10.02
N LEU A 105 10.05 -20.79 -9.28
CA LEU A 105 9.03 -19.79 -9.58
C LEU A 105 9.53 -18.36 -9.42
N LEU A 106 10.46 -18.11 -8.50
CA LEU A 106 11.11 -16.81 -8.33
C LEU A 106 11.96 -16.43 -9.54
N VAL A 107 12.68 -17.40 -10.15
CA VAL A 107 13.52 -17.18 -11.36
C VAL A 107 12.79 -17.28 -12.69
N ALA A 108 11.63 -17.95 -12.71
CA ALA A 108 10.85 -18.09 -13.92
C ALA A 108 10.36 -16.72 -14.44
N PRO A 109 10.29 -16.52 -15.78
CA PRO A 109 9.66 -15.34 -16.36
C PRO A 109 8.23 -15.13 -15.87
N HIS A 110 7.83 -13.87 -15.67
CA HIS A 110 6.49 -13.50 -15.19
C HIS A 110 5.34 -14.08 -16.03
N SER A 111 5.56 -14.25 -17.34
CA SER A 111 4.58 -14.85 -18.25
C SER A 111 4.28 -16.33 -17.94
N LEU A 112 5.17 -17.02 -17.23
CA LEU A 112 4.99 -18.42 -16.87
C LEU A 112 4.29 -18.62 -15.51
N PHE A 113 4.16 -17.56 -14.71
CA PHE A 113 3.52 -17.67 -13.39
C PHE A 113 2.03 -17.95 -13.52
N ARG A 114 1.52 -18.98 -12.85
CA ARG A 114 0.10 -19.41 -12.92
C ARG A 114 -0.60 -19.24 -11.57
N VAL A 115 -1.93 -19.10 -11.61
CA VAL A 115 -2.74 -19.15 -10.38
C VAL A 115 -2.86 -20.60 -9.96
N HIS A 116 -2.30 -20.95 -8.79
CA HIS A 116 -2.15 -22.33 -8.36
C HIS A 116 -3.49 -23.06 -8.20
N PHE A 117 -4.49 -22.46 -7.53
CA PHE A 117 -5.80 -23.09 -7.33
C PHE A 117 -6.47 -23.50 -8.65
N SER A 118 -6.64 -22.55 -9.58
CA SER A 118 -7.26 -22.84 -10.88
C SER A 118 -6.46 -23.85 -11.69
N SER A 119 -5.13 -23.74 -11.70
CA SER A 119 -4.24 -24.64 -12.47
C SER A 119 -4.30 -26.07 -11.94
N LEU A 120 -4.24 -26.25 -10.62
CA LEU A 120 -4.27 -27.58 -9.99
C LEU A 120 -5.66 -28.21 -10.08
N SER A 121 -6.75 -27.45 -9.88
CA SER A 121 -8.11 -27.95 -10.05
C SER A 121 -8.41 -28.40 -11.48
N GLN A 122 -7.86 -27.71 -12.49
CA GLN A 122 -7.99 -28.14 -13.89
C GLN A 122 -7.31 -29.48 -14.16
N ARG A 123 -6.18 -29.74 -13.50
CA ARG A 123 -5.44 -31.01 -13.63
C ARG A 123 -6.10 -32.13 -12.85
N SER A 124 -6.65 -31.83 -11.67
CA SER A 124 -7.36 -32.79 -10.82
C SER A 124 -8.46 -32.08 -10.03
N PRO A 125 -9.75 -32.24 -10.41
CA PRO A 125 -10.87 -31.51 -9.80
C PRO A 125 -11.02 -31.74 -8.28
N SER A 126 -10.64 -32.92 -7.80
CA SER A 126 -10.73 -33.30 -6.39
C SER A 126 -9.43 -33.10 -5.60
N ILE A 127 -8.41 -32.44 -6.18
CA ILE A 127 -7.07 -32.37 -5.57
C ILE A 127 -7.09 -31.76 -4.16
N PHE A 128 -7.94 -30.76 -3.93
CA PHE A 128 -8.06 -30.06 -2.65
C PHE A 128 -8.93 -30.76 -1.62
N SER A 129 -9.55 -31.90 -1.96
CA SER A 129 -10.17 -32.76 -0.94
C SER A 129 -9.13 -33.54 -0.12
N LYS A 130 -7.87 -33.60 -0.59
CA LYS A 130 -6.74 -34.19 0.13
C LYS A 130 -6.19 -33.17 1.14
N PRO A 131 -6.29 -33.42 2.47
CA PRO A 131 -5.88 -32.43 3.47
C PRO A 131 -4.41 -32.02 3.37
N GLY A 132 -3.51 -32.98 3.11
CA GLY A 132 -2.07 -32.70 2.97
C GLY A 132 -1.73 -31.75 1.82
N VAL A 133 -2.44 -31.82 0.69
CA VAL A 133 -2.26 -30.93 -0.46
C VAL A 133 -2.72 -29.52 -0.10
N SER A 134 -3.92 -29.40 0.46
CA SER A 134 -4.51 -28.10 0.83
C SER A 134 -3.66 -27.38 1.87
N LEU A 135 -3.19 -28.10 2.91
CA LEU A 135 -2.28 -27.55 3.91
C LEU A 135 -0.96 -27.08 3.27
N LEU A 136 -0.29 -27.95 2.50
CA LEU A 136 0.98 -27.61 1.87
C LEU A 136 0.86 -26.40 0.93
N LEU A 137 -0.17 -26.36 0.08
CA LEU A 137 -0.37 -25.24 -0.82
C LEU A 137 -0.59 -23.93 -0.04
N MET A 138 -1.40 -23.96 1.02
CA MET A 138 -1.62 -22.77 1.86
C MET A 138 -0.34 -22.30 2.57
N GLU A 139 0.49 -23.24 3.06
CA GLU A 139 1.78 -22.91 3.68
C GLU A 139 2.74 -22.27 2.66
N ILE A 140 2.83 -22.81 1.45
CA ILE A 140 3.64 -22.24 0.35
C ILE A 140 3.14 -20.83 0.01
N LEU A 141 1.83 -20.66 -0.15
CA LEU A 141 1.24 -19.37 -0.51
C LEU A 141 1.48 -18.32 0.56
N ASN A 142 1.29 -18.65 1.83
CA ASN A 142 1.41 -17.69 2.94
C ASN A 142 2.85 -17.29 3.21
N TYR A 143 3.76 -18.26 3.29
CA TYR A 143 5.10 -18.03 3.82
C TYR A 143 6.21 -17.94 2.77
N ARG A 144 5.87 -18.13 1.48
CA ARG A 144 6.86 -18.11 0.37
C ARG A 144 6.41 -17.32 -0.84
N LEU A 145 5.17 -17.51 -1.30
CA LEU A 145 4.73 -16.97 -2.60
C LEU A 145 3.89 -15.70 -2.53
N LEU A 146 3.47 -15.24 -1.35
CA LEU A 146 2.67 -14.02 -1.20
C LEU A 146 3.32 -12.80 -1.90
N PRO A 147 4.62 -12.49 -1.71
CA PRO A 147 5.26 -11.38 -2.42
C PRO A 147 5.26 -11.56 -3.94
N LEU A 148 5.42 -12.81 -4.42
CA LEU A 148 5.38 -13.11 -5.85
C LEU A 148 3.97 -12.97 -6.44
N TYR A 149 2.93 -13.30 -5.68
CA TYR A 149 1.54 -13.04 -6.09
C TYR A 149 1.25 -11.54 -6.24
N ARG A 150 1.78 -10.73 -5.31
CA ARG A 150 1.71 -9.26 -5.39
C ARG A 150 2.47 -8.74 -6.61
N TYR A 151 3.70 -9.19 -6.81
CA TYR A 151 4.52 -8.83 -7.98
C TYR A 151 3.79 -9.07 -9.30
N ASN A 152 3.15 -10.23 -9.44
CA ASN A 152 2.46 -10.62 -10.68
C ASN A 152 1.03 -10.05 -10.79
N GLY A 153 0.57 -9.22 -9.84
CA GLY A 153 -0.77 -8.64 -9.85
C GLY A 153 -1.89 -9.68 -9.66
N LYS A 154 -1.65 -10.81 -8.98
CA LYS A 154 -2.61 -11.93 -8.83
C LYS A 154 -3.21 -12.06 -7.43
N SER A 155 -2.94 -11.12 -6.52
CA SER A 155 -3.46 -11.15 -5.14
C SER A 155 -4.99 -11.15 -5.07
N LYS A 156 -5.69 -10.39 -5.93
CA LYS A 156 -7.17 -10.36 -5.97
C LYS A 156 -7.77 -11.74 -6.32
N ALA A 157 -7.17 -12.46 -7.27
CA ALA A 157 -7.60 -13.81 -7.62
C ALA A 157 -7.37 -14.79 -6.46
N LEU A 158 -6.19 -14.75 -5.85
CA LEU A 158 -5.85 -15.58 -4.70
C LEU A 158 -6.78 -15.33 -3.51
N MET A 159 -7.10 -14.06 -3.23
CA MET A 159 -8.03 -13.68 -2.17
C MET A 159 -9.40 -14.36 -2.35
N ASN A 160 -9.94 -14.34 -3.57
CA ASN A 160 -11.23 -14.96 -3.88
C ASN A 160 -11.21 -16.48 -3.64
N ASP A 161 -10.14 -17.15 -4.04
CA ASP A 161 -9.98 -18.59 -3.84
C ASP A 161 -9.88 -18.95 -2.35
N VAL A 162 -9.08 -18.21 -1.58
CA VAL A 162 -8.90 -18.42 -0.15
C VAL A 162 -10.20 -18.14 0.63
N THR A 163 -10.93 -17.08 0.26
CA THR A 163 -12.21 -16.73 0.90
C THR A 163 -13.24 -17.84 0.73
N LYS A 164 -13.34 -18.44 -0.46
CA LYS A 164 -14.24 -19.59 -0.71
C LYS A 164 -13.87 -20.80 0.15
N ILE A 165 -12.57 -21.03 0.37
CA ILE A 165 -12.11 -22.13 1.23
C ILE A 165 -12.54 -21.86 2.67
N ILE A 166 -12.28 -20.66 3.18
CA ILE A 166 -12.70 -20.23 4.52
C ILE A 166 -14.20 -20.39 4.71
N SER A 167 -15.01 -19.90 3.76
CA SER A 167 -16.48 -19.99 3.84
C SER A 167 -16.97 -21.44 3.87
N SER A 168 -16.27 -22.34 3.18
CA SER A 168 -16.60 -23.77 3.16
C SER A 168 -16.19 -24.55 4.42
N ILE A 169 -15.28 -24.03 5.26
CA ILE A 169 -14.74 -24.76 6.43
C ILE A 169 -14.98 -24.07 7.78
N LYS A 170 -15.35 -22.79 7.82
CA LYS A 170 -15.49 -22.02 9.08
C LYS A 170 -16.44 -22.63 10.11
N GLY A 171 -17.52 -23.26 9.64
CA GLY A 171 -18.51 -23.96 10.47
C GLY A 171 -18.29 -25.48 10.58
N LYS A 172 -17.22 -26.03 9.98
CA LYS A 172 -16.94 -27.48 10.02
C LYS A 172 -16.14 -27.83 11.28
N ARG A 173 -16.62 -28.82 12.03
CA ARG A 173 -15.94 -29.34 13.23
C ARG A 173 -14.59 -29.93 12.87
N GLY A 174 -13.58 -29.69 13.71
CA GLY A 174 -12.25 -30.30 13.58
C GLY A 174 -11.31 -29.69 12.52
N GLU A 175 -11.77 -28.78 11.65
CA GLU A 175 -10.99 -28.16 10.56
C GLU A 175 -10.11 -26.97 11.01
N HIS A 176 -9.70 -26.96 12.29
CA HIS A 176 -9.04 -25.81 12.95
C HIS A 176 -7.73 -25.40 12.28
N ARG A 177 -6.86 -26.37 11.95
CA ARG A 177 -5.54 -26.05 11.36
C ARG A 177 -5.67 -25.37 10.01
N LEU A 178 -6.46 -25.96 9.11
CA LEU A 178 -6.65 -25.46 7.75
C LEU A 178 -7.37 -24.11 7.77
N PHE A 179 -8.42 -23.97 8.58
CA PHE A 179 -9.13 -22.70 8.73
C PHE A 179 -8.20 -21.57 9.19
N ARG A 180 -7.42 -21.79 10.25
CA ARG A 180 -6.52 -20.75 10.77
C ARG A 180 -5.38 -20.41 9.84
N LEU A 181 -4.85 -21.39 9.12
CA LEU A 181 -3.83 -21.13 8.10
C LEU A 181 -4.40 -20.32 6.93
N ALA A 182 -5.60 -20.66 6.45
CA ALA A 182 -6.28 -19.91 5.39
C ALA A 182 -6.65 -18.49 5.85
N GLU A 183 -7.15 -18.34 7.08
CA GLU A 183 -7.45 -17.05 7.70
C GLU A 183 -6.17 -16.20 7.82
N ASN A 184 -5.05 -16.77 8.26
CA ASN A 184 -3.76 -16.06 8.35
C ASN A 184 -3.24 -15.60 6.98
N LEU A 185 -3.32 -16.45 5.95
CA LEU A 185 -3.01 -16.05 4.57
C LEU A 185 -3.92 -14.91 4.10
N CYS A 186 -5.22 -14.99 4.40
CA CYS A 186 -6.19 -13.97 4.03
C CYS A 186 -5.91 -12.64 4.75
N ILE A 187 -5.52 -12.65 6.04
CA ILE A 187 -5.08 -11.46 6.77
C ILE A 187 -3.90 -10.80 6.06
N ASN A 188 -2.85 -11.57 5.75
CA ASN A 188 -1.69 -11.04 5.04
C ASN A 188 -2.07 -10.51 3.66
N LEU A 189 -2.97 -11.18 2.93
CA LEU A 189 -3.48 -10.68 1.65
C LEU A 189 -4.22 -9.35 1.82
N VAL A 190 -5.14 -9.24 2.78
CA VAL A 190 -5.93 -8.02 3.05
C VAL A 190 -5.02 -6.85 3.40
N MET A 191 -3.98 -7.10 4.20
CA MET A 191 -2.98 -6.10 4.57
C MET A 191 -1.98 -5.77 3.44
N SER A 192 -1.82 -6.66 2.44
CA SER A 192 -0.91 -6.45 1.31
C SER A 192 -1.52 -5.62 0.17
N ILE A 193 -2.85 -5.57 0.08
CA ILE A 193 -3.55 -4.90 -1.00
C ILE A 193 -3.58 -3.40 -0.70
N GLY A 194 -2.71 -2.63 -1.36
CA GLY A 194 -2.65 -1.17 -1.27
C GLY A 194 -3.66 -0.44 -2.16
N GLU A 195 -4.73 -1.11 -2.58
CA GLU A 195 -5.82 -0.59 -3.42
C GLU A 195 -7.18 -0.96 -2.81
N PHE A 196 -8.22 -0.20 -3.17
CA PHE A 196 -9.58 -0.59 -2.83
C PHE A 196 -9.93 -1.92 -3.52
N PHE A 197 -10.35 -2.94 -2.75
CA PHE A 197 -10.72 -4.25 -3.30
C PHE A 197 -12.19 -4.56 -3.06
N ILE A 198 -12.77 -5.32 -4.01
CA ILE A 198 -14.18 -5.71 -4.01
C ILE A 198 -14.25 -7.19 -3.62
N VAL A 199 -14.92 -7.49 -2.51
CA VAL A 199 -15.10 -8.87 -2.00
C VAL A 199 -16.16 -9.64 -2.81
N LYS A 200 -17.10 -8.97 -3.47
CA LYS A 200 -18.12 -9.60 -4.33
C LYS A 200 -18.42 -8.80 -5.60
N LYS A 201 -18.36 -9.48 -6.75
CA LYS A 201 -18.80 -8.94 -8.05
C LYS A 201 -20.32 -8.70 -8.09
N GLU A 202 -21.05 -9.48 -7.30
CA GLU A 202 -22.49 -9.37 -7.09
C GLU A 202 -22.70 -8.76 -5.69
N LEU A 203 -23.00 -7.46 -5.61
CA LEU A 203 -23.15 -6.70 -4.35
C LEU A 203 -24.38 -7.14 -3.51
N LYS A 204 -24.76 -8.42 -3.55
CA LYS A 204 -25.93 -8.97 -2.85
C LYS A 204 -25.49 -9.87 -1.69
N GLY A 205 -26.05 -9.57 -0.51
CA GLY A 205 -25.99 -10.41 0.68
C GLY A 205 -24.74 -10.25 1.54
N PRO A 206 -24.68 -10.96 2.69
CA PRO A 206 -23.60 -10.89 3.67
C PRO A 206 -22.22 -11.25 3.08
N THR A 207 -21.15 -10.69 3.63
CA THR A 207 -19.77 -11.15 3.37
C THR A 207 -19.59 -12.60 3.79
N GLU A 208 -18.77 -13.34 3.05
CA GLU A 208 -18.42 -14.73 3.43
C GLU A 208 -17.30 -14.81 4.47
N PHE A 209 -16.66 -13.66 4.77
CA PHE A 209 -15.58 -13.52 5.74
C PHE A 209 -15.96 -14.02 7.14
N SER A 210 -14.92 -14.40 7.90
CA SER A 210 -15.02 -14.55 9.35
C SER A 210 -15.12 -13.18 10.01
N GLU A 211 -15.60 -13.13 11.25
CA GLU A 211 -15.58 -11.91 12.08
C GLU A 211 -14.18 -11.26 12.13
N THR A 212 -13.14 -12.08 12.29
CA THR A 212 -11.73 -11.63 12.29
C THR A 212 -11.36 -10.90 11.00
N LEU A 213 -11.69 -11.49 9.85
CA LEU A 213 -11.38 -10.90 8.55
C LEU A 213 -12.19 -9.64 8.26
N ASN A 214 -13.45 -9.58 8.73
CA ASN A 214 -14.27 -8.37 8.64
C ASN A 214 -13.62 -7.19 9.39
N ARG A 215 -13.14 -7.42 10.63
CA ARG A 215 -12.43 -6.41 11.44
C ARG A 215 -11.14 -5.94 10.78
N ILE A 216 -10.32 -6.88 10.33
CA ILE A 216 -9.03 -6.59 9.69
C ILE A 216 -9.22 -5.89 8.35
N THR A 217 -10.28 -6.22 7.60
CA THR A 217 -10.64 -5.53 6.36
C THR A 217 -10.97 -4.07 6.60
N LEU A 218 -11.79 -3.75 7.61
CA LEU A 218 -12.08 -2.36 7.96
C LEU A 218 -10.82 -1.59 8.38
N THR A 219 -9.94 -2.23 9.16
CA THR A 219 -8.66 -1.62 9.56
C THR A 219 -7.78 -1.35 8.35
N SER A 220 -7.63 -2.33 7.45
CA SER A 220 -6.83 -2.19 6.23
C SER A 220 -7.40 -1.12 5.28
N LEU A 221 -8.74 -1.05 5.16
CA LEU A 221 -9.41 0.02 4.43
C LEU A 221 -9.15 1.39 5.05
N ALA A 222 -9.20 1.52 6.37
CA ALA A 222 -8.92 2.78 7.07
C ALA A 222 -7.49 3.26 6.83
N ILE A 223 -6.52 2.34 6.90
CA ILE A 223 -5.12 2.63 6.59
C ILE A 223 -5.00 3.08 5.13
N THR A 224 -5.49 2.27 4.19
CA THR A 224 -5.36 2.52 2.75
C THR A 224 -6.00 3.84 2.32
N ILE A 225 -7.23 4.12 2.75
CA ILE A 225 -7.93 5.37 2.41
C ILE A 225 -7.18 6.58 2.98
N LYS A 226 -6.69 6.49 4.22
CA LYS A 226 -5.97 7.61 4.84
C LYS A 226 -4.60 7.87 4.21
N THR A 227 -3.87 6.83 3.82
CA THR A 227 -2.47 6.95 3.37
C THR A 227 -2.29 6.94 1.84
N ARG A 228 -3.32 6.56 1.08
CA ARG A 228 -3.30 6.45 -0.40
C ARG A 228 -4.57 6.96 -1.08
N GLY A 229 -5.68 7.09 -0.36
CA GLY A 229 -6.99 7.48 -0.90
C GLY A 229 -7.64 6.45 -1.82
N ILE A 230 -8.87 6.72 -2.24
CA ILE A 230 -9.59 5.89 -3.22
C ILE A 230 -9.26 6.34 -4.64
N ALA A 231 -8.56 5.49 -5.40
CA ALA A 231 -8.01 5.81 -6.71
C ALA A 231 -9.09 6.09 -7.78
N GLU A 232 -10.14 5.26 -7.83
CA GLU A 232 -11.16 5.32 -8.87
C GLU A 232 -12.52 5.77 -8.33
N PHE A 233 -13.26 6.55 -9.12
CA PHE A 233 -14.59 7.05 -8.74
C PHE A 233 -15.63 5.93 -8.56
N GLU A 234 -15.56 4.86 -9.36
CA GLU A 234 -16.48 3.72 -9.24
C GLU A 234 -16.36 3.06 -7.85
N GLN A 235 -15.13 2.95 -7.34
CA GLN A 235 -14.82 2.38 -6.02
C GLN A 235 -15.47 3.18 -4.88
N MET A 236 -15.54 4.51 -5.00
CA MET A 236 -16.21 5.36 -3.99
C MET A 236 -17.70 5.04 -3.86
N HIS A 237 -18.39 4.70 -4.95
CA HIS A 237 -19.80 4.30 -4.91
C HIS A 237 -20.02 2.91 -4.31
N PHE A 238 -19.03 2.02 -4.43
CA PHE A 238 -19.10 0.67 -3.87
C PHE A 238 -18.81 0.64 -2.38
N LEU A 239 -18.09 1.63 -1.84
CA LEU A 239 -17.70 1.67 -0.44
C LEU A 239 -18.87 1.56 0.54
N PRO A 240 -19.96 2.35 0.43
CA PRO A 240 -21.10 2.22 1.35
C PRO A 240 -21.70 0.82 1.37
N ALA A 241 -21.90 0.21 0.19
CA ALA A 241 -22.45 -1.14 0.08
C ALA A 241 -21.50 -2.19 0.68
N LEU A 242 -20.18 -2.04 0.48
CA LEU A 242 -19.19 -2.92 1.08
C LEU A 242 -19.19 -2.80 2.61
N LEU A 243 -19.23 -1.58 3.15
CA LEU A 243 -19.32 -1.33 4.58
C LEU A 243 -20.61 -1.93 5.15
N GLU A 244 -21.75 -1.75 4.48
CA GLU A 244 -23.02 -2.35 4.87
C GLU A 244 -22.94 -3.89 4.90
N GLN A 245 -22.35 -4.52 3.89
CA GLN A 245 -22.16 -5.98 3.87
C GLN A 245 -21.29 -6.46 5.02
N ILE A 246 -20.14 -5.81 5.27
CA ILE A 246 -19.23 -6.16 6.36
C ILE A 246 -19.95 -5.98 7.70
N THR A 247 -20.60 -4.84 7.89
CA THR A 247 -21.27 -4.51 9.16
C THR A 247 -22.47 -5.40 9.45
N THR A 248 -23.22 -5.84 8.44
CA THR A 248 -24.35 -6.78 8.59
C THR A 248 -23.91 -8.14 9.15
N CYS A 249 -22.70 -8.58 8.79
CA CYS A 249 -22.17 -9.89 9.19
C CYS A 249 -21.38 -9.84 10.50
N SER A 250 -21.20 -8.64 11.04
CA SER A 250 -20.20 -8.37 12.04
C SER A 250 -20.83 -7.73 13.27
N GLN A 251 -20.51 -8.26 14.44
CA GLN A 251 -21.07 -7.76 15.71
C GLN A 251 -20.18 -6.74 16.42
N HIS A 252 -18.94 -6.54 15.95
CA HIS A 252 -18.02 -5.62 16.61
C HIS A 252 -18.40 -4.14 16.55
N THR A 253 -17.92 -3.45 17.58
CA THR A 253 -17.77 -2.01 17.69
C THR A 253 -16.29 -1.65 17.80
N TRP A 254 -15.98 -0.37 17.66
CA TRP A 254 -14.64 0.18 17.78
C TRP A 254 -14.62 1.21 18.90
N SER A 255 -13.51 1.29 19.63
CA SER A 255 -13.30 2.33 20.62
C SER A 255 -13.20 3.71 19.96
N GLU A 256 -13.54 4.76 20.71
CA GLU A 256 -13.33 6.15 20.27
C GLU A 256 -11.85 6.42 19.93
N LYS A 257 -10.93 5.84 20.72
CA LYS A 257 -9.49 5.97 20.53
C LYS A 257 -9.02 5.40 19.20
N THR A 258 -9.61 4.31 18.72
CA THR A 258 -9.37 3.82 17.36
C THR A 258 -10.06 4.71 16.32
N MET A 259 -11.35 4.97 16.51
CA MET A 259 -12.20 5.64 15.53
C MET A 259 -11.72 7.06 15.19
N ARG A 260 -11.04 7.75 16.11
CA ARG A 260 -10.45 9.08 15.87
C ARG A 260 -9.39 9.06 14.75
N HIS A 261 -8.72 7.93 14.54
CA HIS A 261 -7.70 7.78 13.50
C HIS A 261 -8.28 7.34 12.14
N PHE A 262 -9.50 6.79 12.11
CA PHE A 262 -10.16 6.36 10.89
C PHE A 262 -10.52 7.56 10.00
N PRO A 263 -10.44 7.42 8.66
CA PRO A 263 -10.88 8.44 7.73
C PRO A 263 -12.40 8.68 7.86
N PRO A 264 -12.90 9.91 7.64
CA PRO A 264 -14.31 10.26 7.83
C PRO A 264 -15.30 9.32 7.12
N LEU A 265 -14.98 8.90 5.89
CA LEU A 265 -15.83 7.99 5.10
C LEU A 265 -16.13 6.67 5.83
N ILE A 266 -15.15 6.11 6.53
CA ILE A 266 -15.33 4.89 7.32
C ILE A 266 -15.91 5.26 8.69
N ARG A 267 -15.37 6.31 9.32
CA ARG A 267 -15.77 6.70 10.66
C ARG A 267 -17.27 6.94 10.75
N ASP A 268 -17.80 7.76 9.86
CA ASP A 268 -19.20 8.17 9.90
C ASP A 268 -20.15 7.00 9.63
N SER A 269 -19.73 6.01 8.84
CA SER A 269 -20.47 4.77 8.58
C SER A 269 -20.53 3.81 9.77
N LEU A 270 -19.53 3.87 10.66
CA LEU A 270 -19.44 3.03 11.86
C LEU A 270 -19.94 3.74 13.12
N MET A 271 -20.07 5.07 13.09
CA MET A 271 -20.66 5.85 14.17
C MET A 271 -22.11 5.41 14.43
N GLY A 272 -22.51 5.39 15.70
CA GLY A 272 -23.88 5.04 16.11
C GLY A 272 -24.19 3.54 16.15
N ARG A 273 -23.23 2.66 15.83
CA ARG A 273 -23.41 1.22 16.05
C ARG A 273 -23.53 0.93 17.54
N MET A 274 -24.59 0.20 17.89
CA MET A 274 -24.87 -0.18 19.28
C MET A 274 -23.82 -1.19 19.76
N ASP A 275 -23.17 -0.88 20.87
CA ASP A 275 -22.25 -1.80 21.54
C ASP A 275 -23.04 -2.94 22.20
N LYS A 276 -22.82 -4.16 21.71
CA LYS A 276 -23.49 -5.37 22.20
C LYS A 276 -22.77 -6.02 23.38
N ARG A 277 -21.60 -5.54 23.80
CA ARG A 277 -20.84 -6.13 24.91
C ARG A 277 -21.64 -6.13 26.22
N GLY A 278 -22.30 -5.02 26.54
CA GLY A 278 -23.19 -4.95 27.71
C GLY A 278 -24.33 -5.98 27.66
N GLN A 279 -24.90 -6.23 26.47
CA GLN A 279 -25.92 -7.26 26.27
C GLN A 279 -25.34 -8.67 26.41
N ALA A 280 -24.13 -8.91 25.89
CA ALA A 280 -23.43 -10.18 26.04
C ALA A 280 -23.11 -10.49 27.51
N ILE A 281 -22.71 -9.49 28.29
CA ILE A 281 -22.49 -9.62 29.74
C ILE A 281 -23.81 -9.88 30.48
N GLN A 282 -24.91 -9.21 30.12
CA GLN A 282 -26.22 -9.51 30.69
C GLN A 282 -26.68 -10.93 30.36
N ALA A 283 -26.48 -11.38 29.13
CA ALA A 283 -26.78 -12.74 28.71
C ALA A 283 -25.91 -13.77 29.45
N TRP A 284 -24.64 -13.45 29.69
CA TRP A 284 -23.75 -14.24 30.56
C TRP A 284 -24.33 -14.36 31.97
N GLN A 285 -24.67 -13.24 32.63
CA GLN A 285 -25.22 -13.24 33.99
C GLN A 285 -26.50 -14.07 34.12
N GLN A 286 -27.35 -14.09 33.08
CA GLN A 286 -28.56 -14.92 33.04
C GLN A 286 -28.25 -16.42 32.86
N ALA A 287 -27.22 -16.74 32.08
CA ALA A 287 -26.83 -18.12 31.80
C ALA A 287 -25.81 -18.69 32.81
N GLU A 288 -25.16 -17.84 33.59
CA GLU A 288 -23.97 -18.14 34.42
C GLU A 288 -24.18 -19.38 35.27
N THR A 289 -25.22 -19.42 36.10
CA THR A 289 -25.50 -20.57 36.97
C THR A 289 -25.61 -21.89 36.20
N THR A 290 -26.26 -21.86 35.02
CA THR A 290 -26.41 -23.07 34.20
C THR A 290 -25.09 -23.46 33.53
N VAL A 291 -24.36 -22.49 32.99
CA VAL A 291 -23.06 -22.74 32.34
C VAL A 291 -22.04 -23.25 33.35
N ILE A 292 -21.96 -22.66 34.54
CA ILE A 292 -21.06 -23.08 35.61
C ILE A 292 -21.41 -24.50 36.09
N ASN A 293 -22.69 -24.84 36.22
CA ASN A 293 -23.11 -26.21 36.55
C ASN A 293 -22.66 -27.22 35.46
N GLN A 294 -22.85 -26.89 34.19
CA GLN A 294 -22.39 -27.73 33.07
C GLN A 294 -20.86 -27.84 33.04
N CYS A 295 -20.16 -26.74 33.25
CA CYS A 295 -18.69 -26.70 33.31
C CYS A 295 -18.17 -27.49 34.51
N THR A 296 -18.83 -27.47 35.67
CA THR A 296 -18.41 -28.25 36.85
C THR A 296 -18.51 -29.76 36.57
N GLN A 297 -19.60 -30.20 35.92
CA GLN A 297 -19.77 -31.60 35.51
C GLN A 297 -18.73 -32.02 34.46
N LEU A 298 -18.40 -31.13 33.53
CA LEU A 298 -17.47 -31.41 32.43
C LEU A 298 -15.99 -31.31 32.84
N LEU A 299 -15.66 -30.34 33.68
CA LEU A 299 -14.30 -29.86 33.93
C LEU A 299 -13.81 -30.09 35.36
N SER A 300 -14.61 -30.64 36.28
CA SER A 300 -14.03 -31.02 37.58
C SER A 300 -12.87 -32.00 37.40
N PRO A 301 -11.84 -32.00 38.29
CA PRO A 301 -10.67 -32.88 38.13
C PRO A 301 -11.05 -34.37 38.09
N SER A 302 -12.15 -34.75 38.75
CA SER A 302 -12.72 -36.10 38.76
C SER A 302 -13.82 -36.34 37.70
N ALA A 303 -14.01 -35.42 36.75
CA ALA A 303 -15.06 -35.51 35.75
C ALA A 303 -14.89 -36.76 34.85
N ASP A 304 -15.98 -37.49 34.64
CA ASP A 304 -16.00 -38.65 33.73
C ASP A 304 -15.75 -38.19 32.28
N PRO A 305 -14.71 -38.71 31.60
CA PRO A 305 -14.44 -38.38 30.21
C PRO A 305 -15.58 -38.72 29.24
N SER A 306 -16.52 -39.60 29.60
CA SER A 306 -17.69 -39.95 28.79
C SER A 306 -18.66 -38.77 28.62
N TYR A 307 -18.71 -37.87 29.62
CA TYR A 307 -19.61 -36.70 29.63
C TYR A 307 -19.31 -35.70 28.50
N VAL A 308 -18.09 -35.71 27.94
CA VAL A 308 -17.70 -34.91 26.77
C VAL A 308 -18.69 -35.11 25.62
N LEU A 309 -19.08 -36.35 25.33
CA LEU A 309 -20.03 -36.65 24.25
C LEU A 309 -21.41 -36.08 24.55
N THR A 310 -21.88 -36.25 25.80
CA THR A 310 -23.15 -35.70 26.28
C THR A 310 -23.17 -34.18 26.17
N TYR A 311 -22.09 -33.50 26.54
CA TYR A 311 -21.97 -32.06 26.40
C TYR A 311 -22.06 -31.64 24.93
N ILE A 312 -21.29 -32.27 24.04
CA ILE A 312 -21.28 -31.94 22.61
C ILE A 312 -22.64 -32.21 21.94
N SER A 313 -23.37 -33.25 22.37
CA SER A 313 -24.65 -33.62 21.77
C SER A 313 -25.83 -32.82 22.32
N HIS A 314 -25.82 -32.46 23.60
CA HIS A 314 -27.03 -31.98 24.30
C HIS A 314 -26.90 -30.60 24.94
N SER A 315 -25.72 -29.99 25.02
CA SER A 315 -25.61 -28.60 25.48
C SER A 315 -26.34 -27.66 24.54
N PHE A 316 -27.07 -26.69 25.10
CA PHE A 316 -27.73 -25.64 24.33
C PHE A 316 -26.70 -24.83 23.53
N PRO A 317 -26.91 -24.62 22.21
CA PRO A 317 -25.94 -23.90 21.37
C PRO A 317 -25.51 -22.55 21.95
N GLN A 318 -26.46 -21.79 22.53
CA GLN A 318 -26.19 -20.50 23.16
C GLN A 318 -25.23 -20.60 24.36
N HIS A 319 -25.28 -21.69 25.13
CA HIS A 319 -24.43 -21.90 26.31
C HIS A 319 -23.02 -22.35 25.92
N ARG A 320 -22.87 -23.04 24.78
CA ARG A 320 -21.56 -23.52 24.27
C ARG A 320 -20.58 -22.38 24.03
N HIS A 321 -21.08 -21.19 23.74
CA HIS A 321 -20.28 -19.98 23.54
C HIS A 321 -19.60 -19.46 24.81
N TYR A 322 -20.04 -19.92 25.98
CA TYR A 322 -19.49 -19.52 27.27
C TYR A 322 -18.60 -20.60 27.90
N LEU A 323 -18.23 -21.65 27.17
CA LEU A 323 -17.44 -22.75 27.73
C LEU A 323 -16.08 -22.26 28.25
N CYS A 324 -15.37 -21.45 27.47
CA CYS A 324 -14.09 -20.88 27.91
C CYS A 324 -14.25 -19.88 29.07
N ALA A 325 -15.34 -19.10 29.07
CA ALA A 325 -15.66 -18.20 30.17
C ALA A 325 -15.99 -18.96 31.48
N GLY A 326 -16.77 -20.04 31.38
CA GLY A 326 -17.07 -20.91 32.52
C GLY A 326 -15.83 -21.63 33.05
N ALA A 327 -14.96 -22.13 32.16
CA ALA A 327 -13.67 -22.70 32.55
C ALA A 327 -12.80 -21.67 33.30
N TRP A 328 -12.72 -20.44 32.78
CA TRP A 328 -12.02 -19.33 33.43
C TRP A 328 -12.53 -19.05 34.85
N VAL A 329 -13.85 -18.95 35.03
CA VAL A 329 -14.47 -18.68 36.34
C VAL A 329 -14.18 -19.83 37.32
N LEU A 330 -14.29 -21.09 36.89
CA LEU A 330 -14.02 -22.26 37.73
C LEU A 330 -12.57 -22.38 38.20
N MET A 331 -11.61 -21.87 37.43
CA MET A 331 -10.20 -21.86 37.87
C MET A 331 -10.06 -21.01 39.14
N SER A 332 -10.75 -19.88 39.24
CA SER A 332 -10.70 -18.99 40.43
C SER A 332 -9.26 -18.61 40.86
N GLY A 333 -8.28 -18.65 39.94
CA GLY A 333 -6.85 -18.40 40.22
C GLY A 333 -6.03 -19.66 40.55
N HIS A 334 -6.67 -20.83 40.53
CA HIS A 334 -6.06 -22.14 40.70
C HIS A 334 -6.33 -23.00 39.45
N PRO A 335 -5.43 -22.95 38.45
CA PRO A 335 -5.62 -23.65 37.18
C PRO A 335 -5.85 -25.17 37.30
N ASP A 336 -5.31 -25.79 38.35
CA ASP A 336 -5.46 -27.23 38.61
C ASP A 336 -6.90 -27.66 38.96
N ASN A 337 -7.81 -26.71 39.18
CA ASN A 337 -9.21 -26.97 39.45
C ASN A 337 -10.00 -27.45 38.22
N ILE A 338 -9.42 -27.38 37.01
CA ILE A 338 -10.11 -27.79 35.78
C ILE A 338 -9.41 -28.94 35.05
N ASN A 339 -10.21 -29.85 34.50
CA ASN A 339 -9.79 -30.96 33.66
C ASN A 339 -9.53 -30.46 32.23
N SER A 340 -8.28 -30.11 31.95
CA SER A 340 -7.83 -29.63 30.64
C SER A 340 -8.01 -30.66 29.53
N ALA A 341 -7.96 -31.96 29.83
CA ALA A 341 -8.14 -33.01 28.84
C ALA A 341 -9.58 -33.04 28.29
N ASN A 342 -10.58 -32.92 29.16
CA ASN A 342 -11.99 -32.83 28.74
C ASN A 342 -12.24 -31.55 27.96
N LEU A 343 -11.71 -30.41 28.42
CA LEU A 343 -11.83 -29.14 27.70
C LEU A 343 -11.22 -29.23 26.30
N ALA A 344 -10.01 -29.79 26.17
CA ALA A 344 -9.34 -29.98 24.88
C ALA A 344 -10.17 -30.85 23.91
N ARG A 345 -10.81 -31.92 24.42
CA ARG A 345 -11.66 -32.78 23.60
C ARG A 345 -12.88 -32.03 23.07
N VAL A 346 -13.53 -31.22 23.90
CA VAL A 346 -14.69 -30.42 23.47
C VAL A 346 -14.29 -29.36 22.46
N LEU A 347 -13.24 -28.58 22.74
CA LEU A 347 -12.80 -27.50 21.85
C LEU A 347 -12.36 -28.00 20.46
N ARG A 348 -11.80 -29.21 20.38
CA ARG A 348 -11.45 -29.83 19.09
C ARG A 348 -12.67 -30.21 18.25
N GLU A 349 -13.79 -30.54 18.89
CA GLU A 349 -15.04 -30.92 18.22
C GLU A 349 -15.94 -29.70 17.93
N PHE A 350 -15.61 -28.52 18.47
CA PHE A 350 -16.22 -27.27 18.01
C PHE A 350 -15.72 -26.89 16.62
N SER A 351 -16.51 -26.09 15.90
CA SER A 351 -16.04 -25.42 14.69
C SER A 351 -15.01 -24.33 15.02
N PRO A 352 -14.13 -23.97 14.08
CA PRO A 352 -13.17 -22.88 14.28
C PRO A 352 -13.82 -21.55 14.64
N GLU A 353 -14.99 -21.26 14.07
CA GLU A 353 -15.76 -20.04 14.36
C GLU A 353 -16.34 -20.04 15.79
N GLU A 354 -16.87 -21.19 16.26
CA GLU A 354 -17.33 -21.34 17.65
C GLU A 354 -16.18 -21.16 18.65
N VAL A 355 -14.97 -21.63 18.32
CA VAL A 355 -13.78 -21.42 19.16
C VAL A 355 -13.39 -19.94 19.20
N SER A 356 -13.40 -19.23 18.06
CA SER A 356 -13.19 -17.76 18.06
C SER A 356 -14.20 -17.07 18.98
N TYR A 357 -15.48 -17.39 18.84
CA TYR A 357 -16.54 -16.76 19.62
C TYR A 357 -16.40 -17.04 21.13
N ASN A 358 -16.01 -18.26 21.49
CA ASN A 358 -15.68 -18.61 22.88
C ASN A 358 -14.55 -17.77 23.46
N ILE A 359 -13.50 -17.50 22.67
CA ILE A 359 -12.36 -16.68 23.12
C ILE A 359 -12.78 -15.22 23.33
N TYR A 360 -13.50 -14.63 22.38
CA TYR A 360 -14.02 -13.27 22.53
C TYR A 360 -14.94 -13.14 23.75
N THR A 361 -15.84 -14.10 23.94
CA THR A 361 -16.76 -14.13 25.08
C THR A 361 -16.01 -14.31 26.40
N MET A 362 -14.99 -15.17 26.44
CA MET A 362 -14.11 -15.32 27.61
C MET A 362 -13.40 -14.01 27.94
N VAL A 363 -12.88 -13.29 26.95
CA VAL A 363 -12.23 -11.97 27.15
C VAL A 363 -13.23 -10.95 27.71
N ASP A 364 -14.45 -10.90 27.18
CA ASP A 364 -15.50 -9.99 27.68
C ASP A 364 -15.82 -10.28 29.16
N VAL A 365 -16.05 -11.55 29.51
CA VAL A 365 -16.34 -11.97 30.90
C VAL A 365 -15.14 -11.73 31.82
N LEU A 366 -13.91 -12.00 31.34
CA LEU A 366 -12.68 -11.77 32.09
C LEU A 366 -12.51 -10.29 32.45
N LEU A 367 -12.69 -9.38 31.50
CA LEU A 367 -12.53 -7.95 31.73
C LEU A 367 -13.63 -7.42 32.67
N HIS A 368 -14.87 -7.88 32.48
CA HIS A 368 -15.97 -7.57 33.38
C HIS A 368 -15.70 -8.02 34.82
N GLN A 369 -15.17 -9.24 35.01
CA GLN A 369 -14.83 -9.76 36.33
C GLN A 369 -13.72 -8.96 37.00
N ILE A 370 -12.68 -8.56 36.25
CA ILE A 370 -11.62 -7.68 36.79
C ILE A 370 -12.24 -6.35 37.26
N GLN A 371 -13.15 -5.77 36.47
CA GLN A 371 -13.83 -4.52 36.85
C GLN A 371 -14.64 -4.68 38.14
N ILE A 372 -15.38 -5.79 38.29
CA ILE A 372 -16.13 -6.12 39.50
C ILE A 372 -15.19 -6.29 40.69
N GLU A 373 -14.14 -7.12 40.59
CA GLU A 373 -13.22 -7.39 41.70
C GLU A 373 -12.47 -6.11 42.14
N LEU A 374 -12.15 -5.21 41.21
CA LEU A 374 -11.60 -3.89 41.53
C LEU A 374 -12.58 -3.03 42.35
N GLN A 375 -13.87 -3.05 42.00
CA GLN A 375 -14.90 -2.34 42.77
C GLN A 375 -15.07 -2.91 44.19
N HIS A 376 -14.81 -4.21 44.37
CA HIS A 376 -14.81 -4.87 45.68
C HIS A 376 -13.52 -4.65 46.49
N GLY A 377 -12.58 -3.85 45.99
CA GLY A 377 -11.38 -3.45 46.72
C GLY A 377 -10.18 -4.38 46.55
N HIS A 378 -10.23 -5.34 45.63
CA HIS A 378 -9.08 -6.19 45.34
C HIS A 378 -7.95 -5.39 44.66
N SER A 379 -6.70 -5.76 44.96
CA SER A 379 -5.54 -5.08 44.39
C SER A 379 -5.39 -5.42 42.91
N LEU A 380 -5.10 -4.40 42.09
CA LEU A 380 -4.94 -4.60 40.65
C LEU A 380 -3.79 -5.56 40.31
N GLN A 381 -2.70 -5.53 41.09
CA GLN A 381 -1.53 -6.39 40.85
C GLN A 381 -1.88 -7.87 41.06
N ASP A 382 -2.65 -8.19 42.10
CA ASP A 382 -3.08 -9.56 42.38
C ASP A 382 -4.02 -10.08 41.28
N LEU A 383 -4.96 -9.23 40.84
CA LEU A 383 -5.87 -9.56 39.75
C LEU A 383 -5.12 -9.83 38.44
N GLN A 384 -4.12 -9.01 38.13
CA GLN A 384 -3.27 -9.20 36.95
C GLN A 384 -2.45 -10.49 37.04
N HIS A 385 -1.83 -10.77 38.20
CA HIS A 385 -1.08 -12.00 38.39
C HIS A 385 -1.97 -13.25 38.24
N LYS A 386 -3.13 -13.26 38.90
CA LYS A 386 -4.17 -14.30 38.76
C LYS A 386 -4.57 -14.48 37.30
N THR A 387 -4.76 -13.36 36.60
CA THR A 387 -5.19 -13.36 35.21
C THR A 387 -4.16 -13.99 34.28
N ILE A 388 -2.91 -13.54 34.39
CA ILE A 388 -1.81 -14.04 33.57
C ILE A 388 -1.52 -15.51 33.87
N SER A 389 -1.61 -15.94 35.14
CA SER A 389 -1.45 -17.35 35.53
C SER A 389 -2.52 -18.24 34.88
N ASN A 390 -3.79 -17.84 34.95
CA ASN A 390 -4.87 -18.57 34.30
C ASN A 390 -4.72 -18.59 32.77
N LEU A 391 -4.35 -17.46 32.16
CA LEU A 391 -4.12 -17.42 30.70
C LEU A 391 -2.96 -18.32 30.30
N ALA A 392 -1.85 -18.33 31.05
CA ALA A 392 -0.70 -19.20 30.81
C ALA A 392 -1.07 -20.70 30.81
N PHE A 393 -2.05 -21.11 31.62
CA PHE A 393 -2.60 -22.46 31.56
C PHE A 393 -3.21 -22.77 30.19
N PHE A 394 -4.03 -21.85 29.66
CA PHE A 394 -4.68 -22.02 28.36
C PHE A 394 -3.69 -21.97 27.19
N ILE A 395 -2.73 -21.05 27.19
CA ILE A 395 -1.91 -20.77 25.99
C ILE A 395 -0.52 -21.40 26.01
N TRP A 396 0.08 -21.64 27.19
CA TRP A 396 1.44 -22.17 27.31
C TRP A 396 1.49 -23.61 27.84
N THR A 397 0.72 -23.90 28.88
CA THR A 397 0.80 -25.19 29.60
C THR A 397 0.09 -26.30 28.84
N HIS A 398 -1.17 -26.05 28.48
CA HIS A 398 -1.98 -27.02 27.75
C HIS A 398 -2.27 -26.62 26.30
N GLU A 399 -1.96 -25.38 25.90
CA GLU A 399 -2.09 -24.88 24.52
C GLU A 399 -3.47 -25.17 23.91
N LEU A 400 -4.51 -24.87 24.68
CA LEU A 400 -5.91 -25.15 24.40
C LEU A 400 -6.53 -24.12 23.45
N LEU A 401 -5.99 -22.89 23.44
CA LEU A 401 -6.54 -21.76 22.69
C LEU A 401 -5.52 -21.21 21.69
N PRO A 402 -5.94 -20.86 20.45
CA PRO A 402 -5.13 -20.10 19.51
C PRO A 402 -4.72 -18.74 20.08
N LEU A 403 -3.42 -18.52 20.23
CA LEU A 403 -2.84 -17.31 20.80
C LEU A 403 -3.11 -16.05 19.95
N ASP A 404 -3.03 -16.18 18.64
CA ASP A 404 -3.32 -15.12 17.68
C ASP A 404 -4.73 -14.54 17.90
N ILE A 405 -5.72 -15.42 18.08
CA ILE A 405 -7.11 -15.00 18.30
C ILE A 405 -7.32 -14.38 19.69
N LEU A 406 -6.67 -14.92 20.72
CA LEU A 406 -6.71 -14.31 22.05
C LEU A 406 -6.15 -12.89 22.04
N LEU A 407 -5.00 -12.69 21.38
CA LEU A 407 -4.38 -11.36 21.27
C LEU A 407 -5.26 -10.40 20.46
N LEU A 408 -5.84 -10.85 19.35
CA LEU A 408 -6.81 -10.05 18.58
C LEU A 408 -8.03 -9.67 19.43
N ALA A 409 -8.61 -10.62 20.15
CA ALA A 409 -9.75 -10.35 21.02
C ALA A 409 -9.45 -9.32 22.11
N LEU A 410 -8.25 -9.36 22.70
CA LEU A 410 -7.82 -8.38 23.71
C LEU A 410 -7.56 -7.00 23.11
N ILE A 411 -6.85 -6.89 21.99
CA ILE A 411 -6.57 -5.57 21.39
C ILE A 411 -7.80 -4.91 20.77
N ASP A 412 -8.84 -5.70 20.49
CA ASP A 412 -10.14 -5.21 20.07
C ASP A 412 -11.03 -4.74 21.23
N ARG A 413 -10.50 -4.75 22.46
CA ARG A 413 -11.09 -4.18 23.69
C ARG A 413 -10.21 -3.07 24.24
N ASP A 414 -9.66 -2.26 23.33
CA ASP A 414 -8.70 -1.19 23.66
C ASP A 414 -9.32 0.00 24.42
N ASP A 415 -10.63 0.04 24.55
CA ASP A 415 -11.34 0.92 25.46
C ASP A 415 -11.24 0.48 26.94
N ASP A 416 -10.96 -0.80 27.21
CA ASP A 416 -10.63 -1.28 28.55
C ASP A 416 -9.11 -1.19 28.81
N PRO A 417 -8.67 -0.43 29.84
CA PRO A 417 -7.25 -0.25 30.12
C PRO A 417 -6.54 -1.55 30.53
N GLN A 418 -7.25 -2.58 31.00
CA GLN A 418 -6.67 -3.86 31.38
C GLN A 418 -6.40 -4.77 30.19
N ALA A 419 -7.19 -4.67 29.11
CA ALA A 419 -7.02 -5.53 27.95
C ALA A 419 -5.62 -5.38 27.32
N LEU A 420 -5.20 -4.13 27.06
CA LEU A 420 -3.85 -3.86 26.54
C LEU A 420 -2.75 -4.19 27.56
N ARG A 421 -2.98 -4.04 28.87
CA ARG A 421 -2.01 -4.44 29.90
C ARG A 421 -1.79 -5.95 29.93
N ILE A 422 -2.84 -6.73 29.72
CA ILE A 422 -2.75 -8.19 29.58
C ILE A 422 -1.94 -8.54 28.34
N VAL A 423 -2.21 -7.91 27.20
CA VAL A 423 -1.43 -8.10 25.96
C VAL A 423 0.05 -7.83 26.20
N ILE A 424 0.39 -6.70 26.81
CA ILE A 424 1.79 -6.33 27.12
C ILE A 424 2.44 -7.39 28.02
N SER A 425 1.72 -7.90 29.01
CA SER A 425 2.22 -8.94 29.92
C SER A 425 2.49 -10.25 29.19
N ILE A 426 1.60 -10.67 28.29
CA ILE A 426 1.79 -11.85 27.42
C ILE A 426 3.01 -11.64 26.50
N LEU A 427 3.16 -10.45 25.92
CA LEU A 427 4.31 -10.12 25.05
C LEU A 427 5.64 -10.09 25.81
N ASN A 428 5.64 -9.80 27.10
CA ASN A 428 6.84 -9.82 27.93
C ASN A 428 7.13 -11.19 28.56
N SER A 429 6.26 -12.19 28.34
CA SER A 429 6.45 -13.54 28.85
C SER A 429 7.71 -14.22 28.28
N GLN A 430 8.40 -15.00 29.11
CA GLN A 430 9.60 -15.73 28.69
C GLN A 430 9.24 -16.84 27.70
N GLU A 431 8.07 -17.44 27.86
CA GLU A 431 7.52 -18.50 27.02
C GLU A 431 7.39 -18.04 25.57
N LEU A 432 6.80 -16.86 25.33
CA LEU A 432 6.68 -16.33 23.97
C LEU A 432 8.04 -15.97 23.38
N GLN A 433 8.91 -15.31 24.16
CA GLN A 433 10.25 -14.93 23.70
C GLN A 433 11.09 -16.16 23.32
N LEU A 434 11.02 -17.24 24.10
CA LEU A 434 11.71 -18.49 23.81
C LEU A 434 11.15 -19.17 22.54
N ARG A 435 9.83 -19.21 22.37
CA ARG A 435 9.19 -19.76 21.15
C ARG A 435 9.62 -18.98 19.91
N VAL A 436 9.59 -17.65 19.97
CA VAL A 436 10.03 -16.78 18.88
C VAL A 436 11.51 -16.97 18.57
N LYS A 437 12.37 -17.03 19.60
CA LYS A 437 13.80 -17.30 19.42
C LYS A 437 14.04 -18.65 18.74
N LEU A 438 13.34 -19.70 19.17
CA LEU A 438 13.43 -21.03 18.57
C LEU A 438 12.96 -21.04 17.11
N PHE A 439 11.88 -20.32 16.81
CA PHE A 439 11.40 -20.13 15.44
C PHE A 439 12.48 -19.51 14.55
N CYS A 440 13.07 -18.38 14.97
CA CYS A 440 14.12 -17.71 14.20
C CYS A 440 15.35 -18.61 13.98
N LEU A 441 15.77 -19.36 15.01
CA LEU A 441 16.90 -20.31 14.90
C LEU A 441 16.62 -21.45 13.93
N ASN A 442 15.41 -22.02 13.95
CA ASN A 442 15.05 -23.17 13.12
C ASN A 442 14.77 -22.80 11.66
N ARG A 443 14.30 -21.58 11.39
CA ARG A 443 13.93 -21.13 10.04
C ARG A 443 15.12 -20.74 9.16
N GLY A 444 16.23 -20.34 9.76
CA GLY A 444 17.35 -19.70 9.03
C GLY A 444 17.02 -18.24 8.69
N PRO A 445 17.79 -17.58 7.81
CA PRO A 445 17.61 -16.15 7.51
C PRO A 445 16.27 -15.86 6.80
N PRO A 446 15.71 -14.63 6.93
CA PRO A 446 14.48 -14.22 6.24
C PRO A 446 14.53 -14.38 4.72
N GLU A 447 15.68 -14.13 4.09
CA GLU A 447 15.94 -14.37 2.67
C GLU A 447 16.07 -15.87 2.36
N HIS A 448 14.96 -16.59 2.49
CA HIS A 448 14.90 -18.05 2.39
C HIS A 448 15.46 -18.61 1.06
N TRP A 449 15.37 -17.84 -0.03
CA TRP A 449 15.89 -18.22 -1.36
C TRP A 449 17.42 -18.27 -1.40
N LEU A 450 18.12 -17.63 -0.47
CA LEU A 450 19.59 -17.66 -0.37
C LEU A 450 20.10 -18.81 0.52
N ASN A 451 19.23 -19.44 1.30
CA ASN A 451 19.63 -20.44 2.29
C ASN A 451 19.66 -21.87 1.71
N SER A 452 20.81 -22.36 1.26
CA SER A 452 20.95 -23.72 0.74
C SER A 452 21.28 -24.78 1.80
N SER A 453 21.15 -24.47 3.09
CA SER A 453 21.38 -25.44 4.18
C SER A 453 20.33 -26.55 4.23
N LEU A 454 20.67 -27.66 4.91
CA LEU A 454 19.73 -28.75 5.16
C LEU A 454 18.57 -28.26 6.03
N LEU A 455 17.36 -28.24 5.46
CA LEU A 455 16.16 -27.83 6.17
C LEU A 455 15.63 -29.01 7.00
N LYS A 456 15.41 -28.76 8.30
CA LYS A 456 14.88 -29.77 9.23
C LYS A 456 13.41 -29.53 9.49
N ARG A 457 12.65 -30.62 9.48
CA ARG A 457 11.24 -30.62 9.83
C ARG A 457 11.05 -30.45 11.33
N VAL A 458 10.21 -29.49 11.70
CA VAL A 458 9.77 -29.32 13.09
C VAL A 458 8.65 -30.31 13.37
N GLU A 459 8.67 -30.92 14.55
CA GLU A 459 7.60 -31.80 14.99
C GLU A 459 6.27 -31.05 15.05
N LEU A 460 5.20 -31.66 14.51
CA LEU A 460 3.89 -31.02 14.34
C LEU A 460 3.36 -30.39 15.64
N HIS A 461 3.43 -31.14 16.74
CA HIS A 461 2.94 -30.66 18.03
C HIS A 461 3.80 -29.51 18.58
N LYS A 462 5.12 -29.55 18.40
CA LYS A 462 6.02 -28.45 18.79
C LYS A 462 5.79 -27.18 17.97
N ALA A 463 5.43 -27.31 16.69
CA ALA A 463 5.20 -26.17 15.81
C ALA A 463 3.84 -25.51 16.03
N LEU A 464 2.78 -26.31 16.22
CA LEU A 464 1.39 -25.84 16.22
C LEU A 464 0.68 -25.94 17.57
N GLY A 465 1.31 -26.57 18.57
CA GLY A 465 0.73 -26.80 19.88
C GLY A 465 -0.46 -27.76 19.89
N ASN A 466 -1.00 -28.05 21.08
CA ASN A 466 -2.00 -29.11 21.29
C ASN A 466 -3.32 -28.91 20.54
N HIS A 467 -3.83 -27.68 20.49
CA HIS A 467 -5.13 -27.39 19.89
C HIS A 467 -5.09 -27.58 18.37
N LEU A 468 -4.14 -26.92 17.69
CA LEU A 468 -4.08 -26.89 16.22
C LEU A 468 -3.49 -28.17 15.63
N SER A 469 -2.60 -28.88 16.33
CA SER A 469 -2.14 -30.19 15.86
C SER A 469 -3.27 -31.21 15.87
N GLY A 470 -4.19 -31.12 16.83
CA GLY A 470 -5.41 -31.91 16.90
C GLY A 470 -5.18 -33.41 16.68
N LYS A 471 -5.98 -34.01 15.79
CA LYS A 471 -5.84 -35.39 15.27
C LYS A 471 -5.13 -35.43 13.91
N ASP A 472 -4.53 -34.31 13.48
CA ASP A 472 -3.89 -34.21 12.17
C ASP A 472 -2.59 -35.02 12.14
N ARG A 473 -2.30 -35.56 10.97
CA ARG A 473 -1.19 -36.49 10.70
C ARG A 473 -0.19 -35.93 9.70
N TYR A 474 -0.53 -34.82 9.01
CA TYR A 474 0.36 -34.19 8.05
C TYR A 474 1.35 -33.25 8.77
N PRO A 475 2.65 -33.30 8.44
CA PRO A 475 3.63 -32.41 9.06
C PRO A 475 3.48 -30.95 8.61
N THR A 476 4.14 -30.03 9.30
CA THR A 476 4.35 -28.65 8.82
C THR A 476 5.56 -28.58 7.89
N PHE A 477 5.54 -27.59 7.02
CA PHE A 477 6.68 -27.17 6.19
C PHE A 477 7.13 -25.76 6.63
N PHE A 478 6.20 -24.82 6.64
CA PHE A 478 6.43 -23.39 6.92
C PHE A 478 5.53 -22.82 8.02
N ASP A 479 4.47 -23.54 8.40
CA ASP A 479 3.58 -23.13 9.46
C ASP A 479 4.18 -23.30 10.86
N ASP A 480 3.84 -22.36 11.75
CA ASP A 480 4.30 -22.29 13.14
C ASP A 480 3.40 -21.31 13.91
N ILE A 481 3.15 -21.54 15.20
CA ILE A 481 2.43 -20.56 16.04
C ILE A 481 3.10 -19.19 15.97
N ALA A 482 4.43 -19.11 16.04
CA ALA A 482 5.15 -17.86 15.95
C ALA A 482 4.90 -17.17 14.59
N ALA A 483 5.00 -17.90 13.48
CA ALA A 483 4.78 -17.33 12.14
C ALA A 483 3.38 -16.70 11.99
N ARG A 484 2.36 -17.33 12.58
CA ARG A 484 0.97 -16.82 12.55
C ARG A 484 0.80 -15.49 13.30
N LEU A 485 1.67 -15.19 14.26
CA LEU A 485 1.65 -13.92 15.00
C LEU A 485 2.21 -12.74 14.21
N LEU A 486 2.96 -12.95 13.13
CA LEU A 486 3.59 -11.86 12.36
C LEU A 486 2.62 -10.72 11.99
N PRO A 487 1.45 -10.98 11.37
CA PRO A 487 0.47 -9.91 11.11
C PRO A 487 -0.19 -9.37 12.38
N VAL A 488 -0.36 -10.19 13.43
CA VAL A 488 -0.98 -9.76 14.70
C VAL A 488 -0.10 -8.73 15.42
N PHE A 489 1.22 -8.89 15.37
CA PHE A 489 2.16 -7.90 15.94
C PHE A 489 2.00 -6.52 15.31
N HIS A 490 1.75 -6.43 14.00
CA HIS A 490 1.47 -5.15 13.36
C HIS A 490 0.22 -4.50 13.97
N LEU A 491 -0.88 -5.24 14.09
CA LEU A 491 -2.12 -4.74 14.66
C LEU A 491 -1.94 -4.32 16.13
N ILE A 492 -1.22 -5.09 16.94
CA ILE A 492 -0.87 -4.72 18.32
C ILE A 492 -0.14 -3.37 18.35
N ILE A 493 0.85 -3.16 17.49
CA ILE A 493 1.62 -1.90 17.45
C ILE A 493 0.69 -0.72 17.10
N TYR A 494 -0.21 -0.89 16.13
CA TYR A 494 -1.21 0.13 15.79
C TYR A 494 -2.09 0.46 17.02
N ARG A 495 -2.63 -0.57 17.68
CA ARG A 495 -3.48 -0.42 18.87
C ARG A 495 -2.77 0.28 20.02
N LEU A 496 -1.49 -0.03 20.25
CA LEU A 496 -0.67 0.65 21.25
C LEU A 496 -0.52 2.15 20.92
N ILE A 497 -0.27 2.51 19.67
CA ILE A 497 -0.12 3.92 19.26
C ILE A 497 -1.45 4.66 19.38
N GLU A 498 -2.56 4.07 18.94
CA GLU A 498 -3.91 4.65 19.07
C GLU A 498 -4.30 4.90 20.53
N ASN A 499 -3.71 4.15 21.46
CA ASN A 499 -3.90 4.24 22.90
C ASN A 499 -2.77 4.99 23.64
N ASP A 500 -2.04 5.85 22.94
CA ASP A 500 -0.99 6.71 23.49
C ASP A 500 0.17 5.93 24.17
N GLY A 501 0.36 4.66 23.78
CA GLY A 501 1.36 3.72 24.29
C GLY A 501 2.67 3.70 23.50
N MET A 502 3.15 4.85 22.99
CA MET A 502 4.29 4.92 22.06
C MET A 502 5.59 4.33 22.64
N ASP A 503 5.86 4.52 23.94
CA ASP A 503 7.03 3.92 24.60
C ASP A 503 6.97 2.40 24.70
N VAL A 504 5.77 1.86 24.87
CA VAL A 504 5.55 0.41 24.90
C VAL A 504 5.69 -0.17 23.50
N ALA A 505 5.13 0.49 22.49
CA ALA A 505 5.31 0.11 21.10
C ALA A 505 6.80 0.07 20.71
N GLU A 506 7.58 1.08 21.13
CA GLU A 506 9.03 1.12 20.91
C GLU A 506 9.73 -0.10 21.52
N LYS A 507 9.40 -0.45 22.77
CA LYS A 507 9.95 -1.63 23.46
C LYS A 507 9.54 -2.94 22.80
N VAL A 508 8.29 -3.10 22.39
CA VAL A 508 7.81 -4.31 21.70
C VAL A 508 8.57 -4.49 20.38
N ILE A 509 8.69 -3.43 19.57
CA ILE A 509 9.49 -3.49 18.33
C ILE A 509 10.95 -3.83 18.64
N ALA A 510 11.51 -3.30 19.72
CA ALA A 510 12.88 -3.59 20.14
C ALA A 510 13.11 -5.06 20.48
N ILE A 511 12.21 -5.66 21.24
CA ILE A 511 12.31 -7.06 21.70
C ILE A 511 12.16 -8.01 20.51
N TYR A 512 11.26 -7.70 19.58
CA TYR A 512 10.84 -8.59 18.50
C TYR A 512 11.41 -8.23 17.12
N SER A 513 12.40 -7.33 17.01
CA SER A 513 12.92 -6.85 15.72
C SER A 513 13.41 -7.97 14.80
N ALA A 514 14.17 -8.93 15.35
CA ALA A 514 14.68 -10.07 14.59
C ALA A 514 13.56 -10.97 14.06
N PHE A 515 12.45 -11.06 14.79
CA PHE A 515 11.28 -11.83 14.40
C PHE A 515 10.44 -11.11 13.34
N LEU A 516 10.24 -9.80 13.49
CA LEU A 516 9.51 -8.98 12.53
C LEU A 516 10.19 -8.92 11.15
N ALA A 517 11.50 -9.18 11.07
CA ALA A 517 12.23 -9.30 9.81
C ALA A 517 11.71 -10.43 8.89
N TYR A 518 10.99 -11.43 9.44
CA TYR A 518 10.37 -12.52 8.68
C TYR A 518 9.01 -12.16 8.08
N ASN A 519 8.46 -10.98 8.39
CA ASN A 519 7.18 -10.57 7.83
C ASN A 519 7.32 -10.25 6.32
N PRO A 520 6.50 -10.85 5.44
CA PRO A 520 6.55 -10.57 3.99
C PRO A 520 6.12 -9.14 3.62
N LEU A 521 5.50 -8.40 4.55
CA LEU A 521 5.03 -7.02 4.36
C LEU A 521 5.79 -6.01 5.25
N ARG A 522 7.03 -6.32 5.65
CA ARG A 522 7.83 -5.48 6.55
C ARG A 522 8.00 -4.05 6.05
N PHE A 523 8.25 -3.87 4.75
CA PHE A 523 8.51 -2.57 4.15
C PHE A 523 7.21 -1.79 4.00
N THR A 524 6.15 -2.46 3.53
CA THR A 524 4.80 -1.89 3.47
C THR A 524 4.34 -1.45 4.86
N PHE A 525 4.54 -2.26 5.89
CA PHE A 525 4.21 -1.90 7.28
C PHE A 525 4.91 -0.62 7.74
N VAL A 526 6.22 -0.48 7.48
CA VAL A 526 6.98 0.73 7.84
C VAL A 526 6.47 1.96 7.08
N ARG A 527 6.19 1.85 5.78
CA ARG A 527 5.61 2.94 5.00
C ARG A 527 4.24 3.36 5.55
N GLU A 528 3.36 2.40 5.78
CA GLU A 528 1.98 2.67 6.22
C GLU A 528 1.91 3.22 7.65
N ILE A 529 2.70 2.69 8.59
CA ILE A 529 2.65 3.16 9.98
C ILE A 529 3.15 4.61 10.12
N LEU A 530 4.19 4.99 9.36
CA LEU A 530 4.71 6.35 9.34
C LEU A 530 3.71 7.33 8.71
N ALA A 531 3.01 6.92 7.65
CA ALA A 531 2.00 7.74 6.99
C ALA A 531 0.72 7.86 7.82
N TYR A 532 0.19 6.74 8.34
CA TYR A 532 -1.09 6.68 9.04
C TYR A 532 -1.08 7.47 10.36
N PHE A 533 0.05 7.46 11.06
CA PHE A 533 0.28 8.20 12.31
C PHE A 533 1.19 9.42 12.13
N TYR A 534 1.34 9.94 10.91
CA TYR A 534 2.18 11.10 10.65
C TYR A 534 1.84 12.27 11.59
N GLY A 535 2.86 12.94 12.12
CA GLY A 535 2.72 14.02 13.12
C GLY A 535 2.43 13.59 14.56
N HIS A 536 2.16 12.31 14.82
CA HIS A 536 1.83 11.78 16.16
C HIS A 536 2.93 10.89 16.75
N LEU A 537 3.95 10.51 15.96
CA LEU A 537 5.01 9.60 16.38
C LEU A 537 6.20 10.36 16.96
N PRO A 538 6.72 9.96 18.15
CA PRO A 538 7.96 10.54 18.68
C PRO A 538 9.18 10.06 17.88
N SER A 539 10.22 10.89 17.76
CA SER A 539 11.43 10.59 16.97
C SER A 539 12.11 9.28 17.36
N LYS A 540 12.10 8.94 18.65
CA LYS A 540 12.64 7.66 19.14
C LYS A 540 11.90 6.46 18.55
N LEU A 541 10.58 6.52 18.46
CA LEU A 541 9.75 5.47 17.87
C LEU A 541 9.94 5.42 16.34
N ILE A 542 10.04 6.58 15.67
CA ILE A 542 10.36 6.65 14.23
C ILE A 542 11.66 5.91 13.92
N VAL A 543 12.75 6.21 14.63
CA VAL A 543 14.04 5.50 14.46
C VAL A 543 13.90 4.01 14.70
N ARG A 544 13.10 3.61 15.70
CA ARG A 544 12.86 2.20 16.01
C ARG A 544 12.10 1.48 14.88
N ILE A 545 11.10 2.14 14.30
CA ILE A 545 10.34 1.64 13.15
C ILE A 545 11.25 1.49 11.93
N LEU A 546 12.10 2.49 11.64
CA LEU A 546 13.04 2.43 10.52
C LEU A 546 14.04 1.27 10.65
N LYS A 547 14.45 0.90 11.86
CA LYS A 547 15.34 -0.25 12.11
C LYS A 547 14.72 -1.61 11.78
N LEU A 548 13.42 -1.69 11.48
CA LEU A 548 12.80 -2.90 10.92
C LEU A 548 13.20 -3.15 9.47
N LEU A 549 13.74 -2.13 8.79
CA LEU A 549 14.24 -2.23 7.43
C LEU A 549 15.71 -2.68 7.44
N ASP A 550 16.06 -3.54 6.47
CA ASP A 550 17.44 -4.02 6.28
C ASP A 550 18.35 -2.92 5.71
N VAL A 551 19.67 -3.07 5.86
CA VAL A 551 20.71 -2.15 5.34
C VAL A 551 20.66 -2.03 3.81
N LYS A 552 20.00 -2.98 3.13
CA LYS A 552 19.84 -3.02 1.67
C LYS A 552 18.79 -2.03 1.12
N ILE A 553 18.05 -1.33 1.98
CA ILE A 553 17.14 -0.27 1.53
C ILE A 553 17.97 0.94 1.06
N PRO A 554 17.72 1.48 -0.15
CA PRO A 554 18.53 2.52 -0.74
C PRO A 554 18.18 3.90 -0.18
N PHE A 555 18.39 4.09 1.12
CA PHE A 555 18.27 5.41 1.76
C PHE A 555 19.37 6.36 1.26
N SER A 556 19.06 7.65 1.21
CA SER A 556 20.03 8.71 0.96
C SER A 556 21.18 8.66 1.98
N GLU A 557 22.42 8.84 1.53
CA GLU A 557 23.63 8.64 2.37
C GLU A 557 23.64 9.44 3.68
N THR A 558 23.08 10.66 3.66
CA THR A 558 23.02 11.56 4.83
C THR A 558 21.74 11.44 5.65
N PHE A 559 20.77 10.63 5.22
CA PHE A 559 19.44 10.53 5.85
C PHE A 559 19.50 10.23 7.35
N LEU A 560 20.30 9.23 7.75
CA LEU A 560 20.40 8.80 9.15
C LEU A 560 20.95 9.91 10.07
N GLN A 561 21.66 10.91 9.53
CA GLN A 561 22.16 12.04 10.32
C GLN A 561 21.02 12.96 10.75
N TYR A 562 19.98 13.12 9.94
CA TYR A 562 18.86 14.03 10.18
C TYR A 562 17.74 13.41 11.05
N VAL A 563 17.66 12.08 11.13
CA VAL A 563 16.63 11.39 11.92
C VAL A 563 17.12 11.05 13.34
N ASN A 564 18.42 11.17 13.61
CA ASN A 564 18.99 10.79 14.89
C ASN A 564 18.51 11.73 16.02
N PRO A 565 17.84 11.21 17.07
CA PRO A 565 17.29 12.01 18.17
C PRO A 565 18.36 12.70 19.03
N SER A 566 19.63 12.34 18.86
CA SER A 566 20.76 12.94 19.59
C SER A 566 21.15 14.31 19.06
N TYR A 567 20.67 14.71 17.89
CA TYR A 567 20.95 15.99 17.25
C TYR A 567 19.69 16.86 17.22
N PRO A 568 19.82 18.20 17.24
CA PRO A 568 18.67 19.09 17.09
C PRO A 568 17.99 18.84 15.75
N ALA A 569 16.66 18.91 15.73
CA ALA A 569 15.87 18.80 14.52
C ALA A 569 16.26 19.91 13.52
N LEU A 570 17.03 19.54 12.51
CA LEU A 570 17.49 20.43 11.45
C LEU A 570 16.87 19.98 10.13
N CYS A 571 16.28 20.93 9.39
CA CYS A 571 15.84 20.65 8.03
C CYS A 571 17.06 20.31 7.15
N PRO A 572 17.04 19.22 6.39
CA PRO A 572 18.08 18.94 5.41
C PRO A 572 18.27 20.09 4.42
N PRO A 573 19.49 20.29 3.88
CA PRO A 573 19.74 21.35 2.91
C PRO A 573 19.03 21.06 1.57
N PRO A 574 18.82 22.07 0.70
CA PRO A 574 18.20 21.88 -0.62
C PRO A 574 18.85 20.79 -1.48
N ASP A 575 20.17 20.62 -1.39
CA ASP A 575 20.92 19.58 -2.10
C ASP A 575 20.44 18.16 -1.75
N TYR A 576 20.01 17.92 -0.50
CA TYR A 576 19.48 16.63 -0.09
C TYR A 576 18.20 16.30 -0.87
N PHE A 577 17.25 17.23 -0.90
CA PHE A 577 15.99 17.06 -1.63
C PHE A 577 16.21 17.00 -3.14
N ALA A 578 17.14 17.79 -3.70
CA ALA A 578 17.47 17.73 -5.12
C ALA A 578 18.04 16.36 -5.53
N ASN A 579 18.92 15.76 -4.71
CA ASN A 579 19.43 14.41 -4.93
C ASN A 579 18.33 13.35 -4.81
N LEU A 580 17.41 13.51 -3.86
CA LEU A 580 16.24 12.64 -3.71
C LEU A 580 15.38 12.65 -4.98
N LEU A 581 15.07 13.85 -5.50
CA LEU A 581 14.32 14.01 -6.75
C LEU A 581 15.06 13.42 -7.96
N LEU A 582 16.38 13.61 -8.04
CA LEU A 582 17.20 13.02 -9.10
C LEU A 582 17.16 11.48 -9.05
N GLY A 583 17.20 10.90 -7.85
CA GLY A 583 17.03 9.46 -7.64
C GLY A 583 15.70 8.93 -8.19
N LEU A 584 14.61 9.68 -8.01
CA LEU A 584 13.30 9.36 -8.60
C LEU A 584 13.31 9.48 -10.13
N VAL A 585 13.93 10.53 -10.69
CA VAL A 585 14.04 10.69 -12.15
C VAL A 585 14.72 9.48 -12.78
N HIS A 586 15.78 8.95 -12.18
CA HIS A 586 16.54 7.83 -12.75
C HIS A 586 15.88 6.47 -12.62
N ASN A 587 15.13 6.24 -11.55
CA ASN A 587 14.67 4.88 -11.20
C ASN A 587 13.14 4.71 -11.26
N VAL A 588 12.40 5.81 -11.27
CA VAL A 588 10.93 5.80 -11.18
C VAL A 588 10.28 6.37 -12.44
N ILE A 589 10.80 7.47 -12.98
CA ILE A 589 10.23 8.07 -14.18
C ILE A 589 10.71 7.32 -15.44
N PRO A 590 9.80 6.86 -16.31
CA PRO A 590 10.20 6.22 -17.57
C PRO A 590 11.06 7.16 -18.42
N PRO A 591 12.17 6.68 -19.01
CA PRO A 591 13.04 7.53 -19.80
C PRO A 591 12.30 8.06 -21.03
N LEU A 592 12.45 9.36 -21.30
CA LEU A 592 11.97 9.98 -22.53
C LEU A 592 12.77 9.39 -23.70
N ASN A 593 12.18 8.48 -24.48
CA ASN A 593 12.78 7.96 -25.71
C ASN A 593 12.84 9.06 -26.78
N SER A 594 13.79 9.98 -26.68
CA SER A 594 14.09 10.90 -27.78
C SER A 594 15.00 10.21 -28.79
N LYS A 595 14.44 9.35 -29.65
CA LYS A 595 15.01 9.23 -31.00
C LYS A 595 14.53 10.44 -31.80
N SER A 596 15.09 11.61 -31.51
CA SER A 596 14.99 12.76 -32.40
C SER A 596 15.82 12.45 -33.64
N LYS A 597 15.17 11.95 -34.71
CA LYS A 597 15.70 12.19 -36.05
C LYS A 597 15.64 13.70 -36.25
N SER A 598 16.74 14.39 -36.01
CA SER A 598 16.90 15.75 -36.52
C SER A 598 16.80 15.66 -38.04
N GLY A 599 15.75 16.24 -38.61
CA GLY A 599 15.63 16.38 -40.05
C GLY A 599 16.68 17.36 -40.54
N THR A 600 17.70 16.87 -41.24
CA THR A 600 18.42 17.68 -42.22
C THR A 600 17.62 17.64 -43.51
N ALA A 601 17.08 18.81 -43.89
CA ALA A 601 16.56 19.05 -45.22
C ALA A 601 17.69 18.89 -46.25
N GLY A 602 17.42 18.13 -47.34
CA GLY A 602 18.31 18.05 -48.51
C GLY A 602 18.26 16.71 -49.25
N ASP A 603 17.61 16.74 -50.41
CA ASP A 603 17.85 15.96 -51.65
C ASP A 603 17.37 14.50 -51.85
N HIS A 604 16.38 14.42 -52.75
CA HIS A 604 16.20 13.54 -53.92
C HIS A 604 16.45 12.01 -53.87
N SER A 605 15.32 11.27 -53.99
CA SER A 605 15.04 10.10 -54.86
C SER A 605 15.81 8.76 -54.78
N THR A 606 14.98 7.70 -54.86
CA THR A 606 15.16 6.35 -55.46
C THR A 606 15.73 5.17 -54.66
N ASN A 607 15.02 4.05 -54.81
CA ASN A 607 15.25 2.68 -54.34
C ASN A 607 16.66 2.11 -54.65
N CYS A 608 17.22 1.30 -53.75
CA CYS A 608 17.71 -0.08 -54.03
C CYS A 608 18.34 -0.79 -52.80
N ARG A 609 18.26 -2.14 -52.82
CA ARG A 609 18.76 -3.12 -51.84
C ARG A 609 20.31 -3.21 -51.82
N GLY A 610 20.91 -3.61 -50.68
CA GLY A 610 22.20 -4.32 -50.70
C GLY A 610 23.10 -4.32 -49.45
N VAL A 611 23.16 -5.47 -48.77
CA VAL A 611 24.35 -6.17 -48.22
C VAL A 611 25.23 -5.57 -47.09
N VAL A 612 25.25 -6.36 -46.01
CA VAL A 612 26.19 -6.54 -44.88
C VAL A 612 27.68 -6.24 -45.17
N ASN A 613 28.34 -5.51 -44.25
CA ASN A 613 29.68 -5.90 -43.77
C ASN A 613 30.00 -5.34 -42.38
N LYS A 614 30.53 -6.23 -41.52
CA LYS A 614 30.97 -5.99 -40.13
C LYS A 614 32.31 -5.25 -40.08
N THR A 615 32.45 -4.30 -39.16
CA THR A 615 33.65 -4.18 -38.33
C THR A 615 33.29 -3.62 -36.95
N GLN A 616 33.69 -4.34 -35.90
CA GLN A 616 33.54 -3.95 -34.50
C GLN A 616 34.52 -2.82 -34.14
N ALA A 617 34.03 -1.80 -33.44
CA ALA A 617 34.81 -1.02 -32.49
C ALA A 617 33.94 -0.80 -31.25
N SER A 618 34.50 -1.17 -30.10
CA SER A 618 33.87 -1.23 -28.78
C SER A 618 33.49 0.15 -28.23
N SER A 619 32.22 0.33 -27.89
CA SER A 619 31.76 1.32 -26.91
C SER A 619 30.69 0.69 -26.02
N GLN A 620 31.10 0.20 -24.84
CA GLN A 620 30.23 0.07 -23.65
C GLN A 620 29.66 1.47 -23.33
N SER A 621 28.47 1.70 -22.78
CA SER A 621 27.44 0.90 -22.13
C SER A 621 26.16 1.75 -22.08
N GLY A 622 25.01 1.22 -22.47
CA GLY A 622 23.69 1.82 -22.20
C GLY A 622 22.85 0.84 -21.35
N PRO A 623 21.96 1.31 -20.45
CA PRO A 623 21.24 0.41 -19.56
C PRO A 623 20.13 -0.31 -20.34
N ILE A 624 20.39 -1.59 -20.63
CA ILE A 624 19.41 -2.59 -21.07
C ILE A 624 18.95 -3.29 -19.79
N ASN A 625 17.79 -2.98 -19.21
CA ASN A 625 17.44 -3.56 -17.91
C ASN A 625 15.98 -4.04 -17.79
N ALA A 626 15.64 -5.06 -18.60
CA ALA A 626 14.61 -6.02 -18.18
C ALA A 626 15.20 -7.13 -17.28
N SER A 627 16.51 -7.41 -17.40
CA SER A 627 17.22 -8.41 -16.57
C SER A 627 17.54 -7.94 -15.15
N ASP A 628 17.66 -6.64 -14.90
CA ASP A 628 17.94 -6.13 -13.55
C ASP A 628 16.69 -6.13 -12.65
N GLY A 629 15.47 -6.03 -13.19
CA GLY A 629 14.25 -6.06 -12.39
C GLY A 629 14.07 -7.34 -11.57
N GLN A 630 14.38 -8.51 -12.14
CA GLN A 630 14.34 -9.78 -11.42
C GLN A 630 15.46 -9.88 -10.36
N LYS A 631 16.67 -9.37 -10.65
CA LYS A 631 17.75 -9.30 -9.66
C LYS A 631 17.39 -8.43 -8.47
N MET A 632 16.73 -7.29 -8.69
CA MET A 632 16.29 -6.39 -7.61
C MET A 632 15.14 -6.98 -6.78
N PHE A 633 14.24 -7.76 -7.39
CA PHE A 633 13.18 -8.45 -6.65
C PHE A 633 13.73 -9.44 -5.61
N TYR A 634 14.86 -10.11 -5.89
CA TYR A 634 15.52 -10.99 -4.91
C TYR A 634 16.27 -10.23 -3.81
N GLN A 635 16.56 -8.95 -4.01
CA GLN A 635 17.15 -8.12 -2.96
C GLN A 635 16.07 -7.60 -2.02
N ASN A 636 14.89 -7.25 -2.57
CA ASN A 636 13.73 -6.88 -1.77
C ASN A 636 12.41 -7.24 -2.48
N GLN A 637 11.65 -8.15 -1.87
CA GLN A 637 10.36 -8.63 -2.41
C GLN A 637 9.16 -7.76 -2.03
N ASP A 638 9.32 -6.78 -1.15
CA ASP A 638 8.28 -5.86 -0.67
C ASP A 638 8.81 -4.42 -0.82
N PRO A 639 8.20 -3.55 -1.64
CA PRO A 639 6.80 -3.52 -2.09
C PRO A 639 6.49 -4.27 -3.41
N GLY A 640 7.44 -5.06 -3.91
CA GLY A 640 7.27 -5.91 -5.08
C GLY A 640 8.06 -5.44 -6.30
N THR A 641 8.10 -4.14 -6.60
CA THR A 641 8.91 -3.64 -7.74
C THR A 641 10.01 -2.71 -7.26
N TYR A 642 11.12 -2.69 -8.00
CA TYR A 642 12.23 -1.78 -7.69
C TYR A 642 11.80 -0.31 -7.78
N THR A 643 11.01 0.05 -8.79
CA THR A 643 10.46 1.40 -8.92
C THR A 643 9.62 1.81 -7.71
N GLN A 644 8.73 0.93 -7.24
CA GLN A 644 7.93 1.20 -6.05
C GLN A 644 8.80 1.26 -4.80
N LEU A 645 9.84 0.41 -4.70
CA LEU A 645 10.81 0.45 -3.60
C LEU A 645 11.46 1.82 -3.50
N ILE A 646 11.96 2.38 -4.61
CA ILE A 646 12.61 3.69 -4.61
C ILE A 646 11.61 4.81 -4.24
N LEU A 647 10.42 4.79 -4.83
CA LEU A 647 9.40 5.80 -4.55
C LEU A 647 8.96 5.80 -3.08
N ASP A 648 8.65 4.63 -2.54
CA ASP A 648 8.23 4.49 -1.14
C ASP A 648 9.38 4.75 -0.17
N THR A 649 10.64 4.45 -0.55
CA THR A 649 11.81 4.80 0.27
C THR A 649 11.94 6.31 0.39
N ALA A 650 11.77 7.05 -0.72
CA ALA A 650 11.75 8.50 -0.69
C ALA A 650 10.60 9.05 0.17
N ALA A 651 9.41 8.45 0.10
CA ALA A 651 8.29 8.82 0.97
C ALA A 651 8.61 8.54 2.46
N ILE A 652 9.18 7.37 2.78
CA ILE A 652 9.62 7.02 4.14
C ILE A 652 10.64 8.03 4.67
N GLU A 653 11.60 8.47 3.86
CA GLU A 653 12.57 9.49 4.26
C GLU A 653 11.86 10.77 4.68
N ILE A 654 11.00 11.33 3.82
CA ILE A 654 10.25 12.56 4.10
C ILE A 654 9.36 12.42 5.34
N LEU A 655 8.66 11.29 5.48
CA LEU A 655 7.78 11.02 6.63
C LEU A 655 8.53 10.87 7.96
N SER A 656 9.83 10.57 7.90
CA SER A 656 10.65 10.31 9.09
C SER A 656 11.43 11.53 9.58
N LEU A 657 11.53 12.58 8.77
CA LEU A 657 12.27 13.79 9.14
C LEU A 657 11.55 14.50 10.30
N PRO A 658 12.27 14.93 11.35
CA PRO A 658 11.69 15.62 12.50
C PRO A 658 11.38 17.10 12.21
N VAL A 659 10.75 17.38 11.06
CA VAL A 659 10.61 18.73 10.49
C VAL A 659 9.14 18.97 10.15
N ALA A 660 8.68 20.21 10.27
CA ALA A 660 7.30 20.56 9.93
C ALA A 660 7.02 20.35 8.43
N PRO A 661 5.83 19.87 8.04
CA PRO A 661 5.46 19.70 6.63
C PRO A 661 5.64 20.96 5.79
N SER A 662 5.37 22.14 6.35
CA SER A 662 5.52 23.42 5.65
C SER A 662 6.95 23.67 5.20
N GLN A 663 7.94 23.36 6.03
CA GLN A 663 9.36 23.55 5.71
C GLN A 663 9.84 22.53 4.67
N LEU A 664 9.39 21.27 4.76
CA LEU A 664 9.72 20.23 3.79
C LEU A 664 9.14 20.55 2.42
N VAL A 665 7.86 20.94 2.37
CA VAL A 665 7.20 21.35 1.13
C VAL A 665 7.82 22.61 0.56
N SER A 666 8.10 23.63 1.37
CA SER A 666 8.77 24.84 0.89
C SER A 666 10.14 24.50 0.30
N SER A 667 10.94 23.64 0.94
CA SER A 667 12.25 23.22 0.40
C SER A 667 12.15 22.55 -0.98
N LEU A 668 11.19 21.63 -1.15
CA LEU A 668 10.92 20.97 -2.43
C LEU A 668 10.42 21.96 -3.50
N VAL A 669 9.50 22.85 -3.13
CA VAL A 669 8.92 23.85 -4.03
C VAL A 669 9.96 24.87 -4.46
N GLN A 670 10.84 25.32 -3.56
CA GLN A 670 11.91 26.27 -3.89
C GLN A 670 12.90 25.71 -4.92
N ILE A 671 13.18 24.39 -4.87
CA ILE A 671 13.98 23.70 -5.90
C ILE A 671 13.25 23.78 -7.25
N VAL A 672 11.95 23.48 -7.28
CA VAL A 672 11.13 23.53 -8.50
C VAL A 672 11.06 24.94 -9.09
N VAL A 673 10.87 25.97 -8.27
CA VAL A 673 10.80 27.37 -8.74
C VAL A 673 12.08 27.76 -9.47
N HIS A 674 13.24 27.34 -8.95
CA HIS A 674 14.57 27.75 -9.45
C HIS A 674 15.29 26.67 -10.27
N VAL A 675 14.62 25.59 -10.66
CA VAL A 675 15.26 24.39 -11.24
C VAL A 675 16.05 24.71 -12.52
N GLN A 676 15.44 25.45 -13.46
CA GLN A 676 16.10 25.81 -14.73
C GLN A 676 17.27 26.77 -14.57
N PRO A 677 17.14 27.95 -13.91
CA PRO A 677 18.29 28.84 -13.73
C PRO A 677 19.44 28.16 -12.99
N THR A 678 19.14 27.30 -12.00
CA THR A 678 20.15 26.54 -11.26
C THR A 678 20.92 25.55 -12.15
N LEU A 679 20.22 24.84 -13.05
CA LEU A 679 20.84 23.90 -13.98
C LEU A 679 21.59 24.59 -15.14
N ILE A 680 21.12 25.76 -15.61
CA ILE A 680 21.80 26.52 -16.68
C ILE A 680 23.11 27.13 -16.13
N GLN A 681 23.08 27.70 -14.93
CA GLN A 681 24.27 28.28 -14.29
C GLN A 681 25.37 27.24 -14.07
N SER A 682 25.01 25.98 -13.81
CA SER A 682 26.01 24.91 -13.64
C SER A 682 26.61 24.38 -14.93
N SER A 683 25.89 24.48 -16.05
CA SER A 683 26.39 24.13 -17.38
C SER A 683 27.44 25.13 -17.90
N ASN A 684 27.28 26.42 -17.58
CA ASN A 684 28.12 27.49 -18.12
C ASN A 684 29.44 27.72 -17.36
N GLY A 685 29.72 26.94 -16.29
CA GLY A 685 30.99 26.98 -15.57
C GLY A 685 32.22 26.50 -16.35
N LEU A 686 32.05 25.99 -17.59
CA LEU A 686 33.12 25.45 -18.42
C LEU A 686 33.43 26.26 -19.70
N GLN A 687 32.61 27.24 -20.10
CA GLN A 687 32.90 28.10 -21.24
C GLN A 687 32.29 29.49 -21.05
N GLY A 688 33.15 30.51 -20.92
CA GLY A 688 32.75 31.90 -21.01
C GLY A 688 32.36 32.25 -22.45
N GLY A 689 31.11 32.68 -22.65
CA GLY A 689 30.63 33.12 -23.96
C GLY A 689 29.26 33.82 -23.86
N SER A 690 29.27 35.13 -24.03
CA SER A 690 28.10 36.00 -24.14
C SER A 690 27.34 35.76 -25.46
N GLY A 691 26.13 35.21 -25.39
CA GLY A 691 25.17 35.12 -26.50
C GLY A 691 24.07 36.19 -26.40
N PRO A 692 23.41 36.57 -27.51
CA PRO A 692 22.55 37.75 -27.58
C PRO A 692 21.22 37.52 -26.84
N THR A 693 20.87 38.48 -25.98
CA THR A 693 19.61 38.55 -25.23
C THR A 693 18.42 38.82 -26.15
N SER A 694 17.43 37.92 -26.18
CA SER A 694 16.12 38.18 -26.81
C SER A 694 15.29 39.11 -25.93
N GLY A 695 14.59 40.07 -26.55
CA GLY A 695 13.80 41.11 -25.88
C GLY A 695 12.47 40.65 -25.26
N LEU A 696 12.40 39.43 -24.72
CA LEU A 696 11.23 38.92 -23.97
C LEU A 696 11.52 38.97 -22.47
N PRO A 697 10.49 39.24 -21.62
CA PRO A 697 10.72 39.42 -20.19
C PRO A 697 11.02 38.08 -19.50
N THR A 698 12.30 37.76 -19.33
CA THR A 698 12.74 36.71 -18.40
C THR A 698 12.62 37.25 -16.97
N SER A 699 12.23 36.38 -16.01
CA SER A 699 12.29 36.75 -14.59
C SER A 699 13.76 36.87 -14.16
N PRO A 700 14.17 37.92 -13.42
CA PRO A 700 15.53 38.01 -12.90
C PRO A 700 15.66 37.05 -11.72
N SER A 701 16.21 35.87 -11.96
CA SER A 701 16.78 35.01 -10.91
C SER A 701 18.29 35.22 -10.92
N GLY A 702 18.76 36.29 -10.27
CA GLY A 702 20.20 36.59 -10.12
C GLY A 702 20.60 37.94 -10.73
N GLY A 703 21.36 38.72 -9.97
CA GLY A 703 21.54 40.16 -10.16
C GLY A 703 22.25 40.62 -11.44
N SER A 704 21.96 41.87 -11.82
CA SER A 704 22.85 42.71 -12.62
C SER A 704 22.71 44.15 -12.14
N ALA A 705 23.85 44.80 -11.97
CA ALA A 705 24.06 46.04 -11.23
C ALA A 705 23.50 47.27 -11.97
N GLU A 706 22.91 48.22 -11.21
CA GLU A 706 23.24 49.66 -11.19
C GLU A 706 22.25 50.49 -10.32
N SER A 707 22.74 51.00 -9.17
CA SER A 707 22.35 52.22 -8.41
C SER A 707 20.88 52.42 -7.92
N LEU A 708 20.51 52.90 -6.70
CA LEU A 708 21.14 53.56 -5.55
C LEU A 708 20.16 53.46 -4.34
N SER A 709 20.68 53.10 -3.14
CA SER A 709 20.19 53.36 -1.76
C SER A 709 18.74 53.03 -1.33
N THR A 710 18.55 51.98 -0.50
CA THR A 710 18.25 52.08 0.97
C THR A 710 17.89 50.71 1.59
N SER A 711 18.73 50.25 2.52
CA SER A 711 18.54 49.26 3.59
C SER A 711 17.33 48.28 3.56
N ARG A 712 17.60 47.01 3.20
CA ARG A 712 16.98 45.80 3.81
C ARG A 712 17.96 44.63 3.74
N SER A 713 18.05 43.90 4.84
CA SER A 713 19.01 42.83 5.17
C SER A 713 19.11 41.71 4.14
N THR A 714 20.34 41.37 3.78
CA THR A 714 20.75 40.23 2.94
C THR A 714 20.47 38.88 3.60
N SER A 715 19.75 37.99 2.92
CA SER A 715 19.84 36.54 3.15
C SER A 715 20.72 35.92 2.06
N SER A 716 21.89 35.43 2.47
CA SER A 716 22.82 34.67 1.63
C SER A 716 22.20 33.32 1.25
N GLY A 717 21.78 33.15 0.00
CA GLY A 717 21.34 31.86 -0.54
C GLY A 717 22.51 30.88 -0.61
N THR A 718 22.48 29.82 0.19
CA THR A 718 23.37 28.66 0.07
C THR A 718 23.03 27.94 -1.24
N GLY A 719 23.87 28.13 -2.26
CA GLY A 719 23.66 27.60 -3.61
C GLY A 719 23.76 26.07 -3.69
N ILE A 720 22.89 25.48 -4.50
CA ILE A 720 22.90 24.06 -4.89
C ILE A 720 24.16 23.78 -5.71
N ASN A 721 24.92 22.72 -5.39
CA ASN A 721 26.12 22.32 -6.16
C ASN A 721 25.73 21.65 -7.49
N ALA A 722 25.23 22.45 -8.43
CA ALA A 722 24.50 22.01 -9.62
C ALA A 722 25.37 21.40 -10.75
N SER A 723 26.71 21.50 -10.68
CA SER A 723 27.64 20.96 -11.70
C SER A 723 27.71 19.43 -11.74
N ASN A 724 27.32 18.77 -10.65
CA ASN A 724 27.28 17.31 -10.54
C ASN A 724 25.97 16.67 -11.02
N PHE A 725 24.89 17.44 -11.22
CA PHE A 725 23.57 16.88 -11.54
C PHE A 725 23.43 16.51 -13.03
N ILE A 726 23.86 17.40 -13.94
CA ILE A 726 23.75 17.18 -15.39
C ILE A 726 24.63 16.01 -15.83
N SER A 727 25.88 15.99 -15.38
CA SER A 727 26.86 14.94 -15.70
C SER A 727 26.45 13.55 -15.21
N LYS A 728 25.80 13.46 -14.04
CA LYS A 728 25.26 12.19 -13.51
C LYS A 728 23.97 11.76 -14.20
N SER A 729 23.22 12.69 -14.77
CA SER A 729 21.86 12.40 -15.26
C SER A 729 21.77 11.88 -16.70
N GLY A 730 22.71 12.27 -17.57
CA GLY A 730 22.64 11.97 -19.01
C GLY A 730 21.56 12.72 -19.79
N TYR A 731 20.80 13.63 -19.15
CA TYR A 731 19.78 14.46 -19.78
C TYR A 731 20.29 15.88 -20.07
N SER A 732 19.66 16.56 -21.04
CA SER A 732 19.89 18.00 -21.19
C SER A 732 19.31 18.77 -19.99
N CYS A 733 19.85 19.96 -19.70
CA CYS A 733 19.35 20.86 -18.65
C CYS A 733 17.82 21.07 -18.75
N GLN A 734 17.31 21.24 -19.97
CA GLN A 734 15.90 21.48 -20.24
C GLN A 734 15.05 20.24 -19.90
N GLN A 735 15.46 19.06 -20.37
CA GLN A 735 14.75 17.80 -20.10
C GLN A 735 14.77 17.46 -18.62
N LEU A 736 15.91 17.61 -17.96
CA LEU A 736 16.05 17.34 -16.54
C LEU A 736 15.13 18.23 -15.69
N SER A 737 14.96 19.50 -16.08
CA SER A 737 14.08 20.41 -15.35
C SER A 737 12.63 19.92 -15.29
N CYS A 738 12.06 19.48 -16.41
CA CYS A 738 10.69 18.95 -16.46
C CYS A 738 10.56 17.64 -15.68
N LEU A 739 11.57 16.77 -15.77
CA LEU A 739 11.59 15.49 -15.06
C LEU A 739 11.68 15.69 -13.54
N MET A 740 12.46 16.65 -13.06
CA MET A 740 12.52 17.00 -11.63
C MET A 740 11.18 17.56 -11.11
N ILE A 741 10.48 18.38 -11.90
CA ILE A 741 9.14 18.87 -11.56
C ILE A 741 8.16 17.68 -11.47
N GLN A 742 8.21 16.76 -12.44
CA GLN A 742 7.38 15.57 -12.45
C GLN A 742 7.67 14.66 -11.24
N ALA A 743 8.94 14.45 -10.90
CA ALA A 743 9.36 13.68 -9.73
C ALA A 743 8.84 14.29 -8.43
N CYS A 744 8.91 15.62 -8.30
CA CYS A 744 8.43 16.33 -7.13
C CYS A 744 6.91 16.20 -6.99
N GLY A 745 6.15 16.36 -8.08
CA GLY A 745 4.70 16.17 -8.07
C GLY A 745 4.30 14.74 -7.71
N LEU A 746 5.01 13.74 -8.26
CA LEU A 746 4.79 12.33 -7.93
C LEU A 746 5.08 12.02 -6.45
N LEU A 747 6.21 12.50 -5.92
CA LEU A 747 6.60 12.29 -4.52
C LEU A 747 5.57 12.93 -3.56
N LEU A 748 5.20 14.19 -3.81
CA LEU A 748 4.21 14.89 -2.98
C LEU A 748 2.86 14.17 -2.97
N ALA A 749 2.46 13.54 -4.07
CA ALA A 749 1.22 12.76 -4.15
C ALA A 749 1.25 11.44 -3.36
N GLN A 750 2.43 10.96 -2.95
CA GLN A 750 2.57 9.77 -2.08
C GLN A 750 2.45 10.11 -0.58
N LEU A 751 2.38 11.39 -0.22
CA LEU A 751 2.39 11.85 1.17
C LEU A 751 0.97 12.11 1.70
N PRO A 752 0.79 12.14 3.05
CA PRO A 752 -0.49 12.48 3.67
C PRO A 752 -1.01 13.87 3.28
N VAL A 753 -2.34 14.05 3.41
CA VAL A 753 -3.07 15.28 3.00
C VAL A 753 -2.52 16.55 3.67
N GLU A 754 -1.91 16.43 4.85
CA GLU A 754 -1.21 17.52 5.54
C GLU A 754 -0.16 18.18 4.64
N PHE A 755 0.60 17.41 3.85
CA PHE A 755 1.57 17.94 2.89
C PHE A 755 0.89 18.62 1.70
N HIS A 756 -0.24 18.10 1.25
CA HIS A 756 -1.02 18.68 0.15
C HIS A 756 -1.53 20.08 0.51
N MET A 757 -2.01 20.25 1.74
CA MET A 757 -2.48 21.55 2.23
C MET A 757 -1.34 22.58 2.28
N GLN A 758 -0.14 22.16 2.69
CA GLN A 758 1.04 23.02 2.65
C GLN A 758 1.45 23.35 1.21
N LEU A 759 1.37 22.40 0.28
CA LEU A 759 1.64 22.64 -1.14
C LEU A 759 0.69 23.70 -1.71
N TYR A 760 -0.62 23.58 -1.42
CA TYR A 760 -1.60 24.57 -1.89
C TYR A 760 -1.35 25.96 -1.29
N SER A 761 -0.95 26.03 -0.02
CA SER A 761 -0.58 27.29 0.64
C SER A 761 0.65 27.91 -0.02
N GLU A 762 1.76 27.17 -0.11
CA GLU A 762 3.03 27.65 -0.66
C GLU A 762 2.90 28.03 -2.15
N ALA A 763 2.25 27.19 -2.95
CA ALA A 763 2.01 27.49 -4.36
C ALA A 763 1.18 28.77 -4.54
N SER A 764 0.13 28.95 -3.72
CA SER A 764 -0.69 30.17 -3.77
C SER A 764 0.10 31.42 -3.34
N CYS A 765 0.98 31.29 -2.35
CA CYS A 765 1.87 32.34 -1.89
C CYS A 765 2.81 32.81 -3.01
N ILE A 766 3.51 31.86 -3.65
CA ILE A 766 4.44 32.15 -4.77
C ILE A 766 3.71 32.81 -5.94
N ILE A 767 2.50 32.35 -6.27
CA ILE A 767 1.71 32.96 -7.34
C ILE A 767 1.32 34.39 -6.96
N LYS A 768 0.84 34.66 -5.75
CA LYS A 768 0.43 36.00 -5.31
C LYS A 768 1.60 36.97 -5.18
N ASP A 769 2.71 36.51 -4.63
CA ASP A 769 3.88 37.34 -4.33
C ASP A 769 4.74 37.59 -5.58
N CYS A 770 4.42 36.95 -6.70
CA CYS A 770 5.10 37.19 -7.96
C CYS A 770 4.97 38.67 -8.36
N TRP A 771 6.13 39.32 -8.48
CA TRP A 771 6.27 40.74 -8.81
C TRP A 771 5.55 41.17 -10.09
N TRP A 772 5.29 40.24 -11.03
CA TRP A 772 4.48 40.50 -12.22
C TRP A 772 3.04 40.88 -11.87
N LEU A 773 2.48 40.29 -10.81
CA LEU A 773 1.09 40.50 -10.38
C LEU A 773 0.96 41.63 -9.34
N THR A 774 2.03 42.01 -8.65
CA THR A 774 2.04 43.04 -7.60
C THR A 774 2.67 44.38 -8.04
N GLY A 775 3.40 44.40 -9.15
CA GLY A 775 4.07 45.59 -9.67
C GLY A 775 3.14 46.51 -10.47
N GLY A 776 2.68 47.61 -9.88
CA GLY A 776 1.78 48.60 -10.50
C GLY A 776 2.36 49.46 -11.65
N LYS A 777 3.40 49.00 -12.36
CA LYS A 777 4.10 49.77 -13.42
C LYS A 777 3.94 49.22 -14.85
N ARG A 778 3.34 48.03 -15.04
CA ARG A 778 3.19 47.42 -16.39
C ARG A 778 1.78 47.58 -16.93
N SER A 779 1.64 47.63 -18.26
CA SER A 779 0.33 47.67 -18.89
C SER A 779 -0.38 46.31 -18.78
N PRO A 780 -1.72 46.26 -18.70
CA PRO A 780 -2.48 45.01 -18.66
C PRO A 780 -2.15 44.04 -19.82
N ARG A 781 -1.85 44.58 -21.01
CA ARG A 781 -1.48 43.79 -22.20
C ARG A 781 -0.11 43.11 -22.09
N GLU A 782 0.87 43.75 -21.46
CA GLU A 782 2.19 43.16 -21.20
C GLU A 782 2.11 42.04 -20.16
N LEU A 783 1.27 42.22 -19.14
CA LEU A 783 1.02 41.20 -18.13
C LEU A 783 0.35 39.96 -18.73
N ASP A 784 -0.63 40.18 -19.60
CA ASP A 784 -1.36 39.11 -20.28
C ASP A 784 -0.46 38.32 -21.25
N SER A 785 0.43 38.99 -21.99
CA SER A 785 1.42 38.32 -22.84
C SER A 785 2.42 37.51 -22.01
N ALA A 786 2.90 38.06 -20.89
CA ALA A 786 3.82 37.36 -20.00
C ALA A 786 3.19 36.12 -19.33
N VAL A 787 1.92 36.21 -18.92
CA VAL A 787 1.18 35.07 -18.35
C VAL A 787 0.81 34.05 -19.40
N GLY A 788 0.38 34.47 -20.60
CA GLY A 788 0.15 33.56 -21.71
C GLY A 788 1.41 32.76 -22.06
N TYR A 789 2.57 33.41 -22.01
CA TYR A 789 3.84 32.76 -22.30
C TYR A 789 4.35 31.85 -21.16
N ALA A 790 4.21 32.30 -19.91
CA ALA A 790 4.58 31.55 -18.71
C ALA A 790 3.77 30.26 -18.48
N LEU A 791 2.58 30.18 -19.07
CA LEU A 791 1.65 29.06 -18.94
C LEU A 791 1.63 28.14 -20.18
N PHE A 792 2.57 28.30 -21.12
CA PHE A 792 2.78 27.35 -22.21
C PHE A 792 3.27 25.99 -21.70
N ASP A 793 3.43 25.03 -22.62
CA ASP A 793 4.01 23.73 -22.33
C ASP A 793 5.37 23.92 -21.60
N PRO A 794 5.53 23.39 -20.38
CA PRO A 794 6.76 23.56 -19.61
C PRO A 794 7.99 22.99 -20.34
N SER A 795 7.80 22.03 -21.25
CA SER A 795 8.85 21.48 -22.11
C SER A 795 9.30 22.48 -23.17
N TRP A 796 8.37 23.23 -23.76
CA TRP A 796 8.68 24.30 -24.72
C TRP A 796 9.30 25.50 -24.01
N ALA A 797 8.73 25.90 -22.87
CA ALA A 797 9.29 26.97 -22.05
C ALA A 797 10.71 26.63 -21.55
N ALA A 798 10.99 25.35 -21.26
CA ALA A 798 12.34 24.88 -20.95
C ALA A 798 13.27 24.97 -22.17
N GLN A 799 12.83 24.50 -23.35
CA GLN A 799 13.60 24.51 -24.59
C GLN A 799 13.99 25.93 -25.01
N ASP A 800 13.06 26.88 -24.91
CA ASP A 800 13.25 28.27 -25.30
C ASP A 800 13.94 29.11 -24.21
N ASN A 801 14.24 28.53 -23.04
CA ASN A 801 14.77 29.20 -21.84
C ASN A 801 13.88 30.33 -21.32
N THR A 802 12.57 30.09 -21.32
CA THR A 802 11.57 31.08 -20.97
C THR A 802 10.65 30.66 -19.83
N SER A 803 10.99 29.56 -19.14
CA SER A 803 10.25 29.16 -17.95
C SER A 803 10.33 30.21 -16.85
N THR A 804 9.28 30.21 -16.05
CA THR A 804 9.06 31.16 -14.97
C THR A 804 8.73 30.38 -13.71
N GLY A 805 8.90 31.01 -12.54
CA GLY A 805 8.48 30.40 -11.27
C GLY A 805 7.00 30.00 -11.30
N ILE A 806 6.12 30.84 -11.85
CA ILE A 806 4.69 30.53 -12.00
C ILE A 806 4.47 29.32 -12.90
N GLY A 807 5.12 29.28 -14.06
CA GLY A 807 5.01 28.16 -15.01
C GLY A 807 5.45 26.83 -14.39
N ASN A 808 6.58 26.84 -13.66
CA ASN A 808 7.08 25.68 -12.94
C ASN A 808 6.11 25.22 -11.84
N ILE A 809 5.50 26.14 -11.09
CA ILE A 809 4.49 25.81 -10.07
C ILE A 809 3.23 25.22 -10.69
N VAL A 810 2.73 25.77 -11.79
CA VAL A 810 1.56 25.21 -12.48
C VAL A 810 1.87 23.81 -13.02
N ALA A 811 3.05 23.59 -13.59
CA ALA A 811 3.51 22.27 -14.02
C ALA A 811 3.65 21.29 -12.85
N LEU A 812 4.16 21.74 -11.69
CA LEU A 812 4.21 20.94 -10.46
C LEU A 812 2.81 20.52 -10.01
N LEU A 813 1.87 21.45 -9.99
CA LEU A 813 0.48 21.17 -9.61
C LEU A 813 -0.17 20.18 -10.57
N HIS A 814 0.11 20.27 -11.88
CA HIS A 814 -0.40 19.29 -12.85
C HIS A 814 0.19 17.90 -12.63
N ALA A 815 1.52 17.81 -12.44
CA ALA A 815 2.19 16.54 -12.13
C ALA A 815 1.71 15.94 -10.81
N PHE A 816 1.45 16.78 -9.81
CA PHE A 816 0.87 16.37 -8.54
C PHE A 816 -0.57 15.89 -8.71
N PHE A 817 -1.43 16.71 -9.33
CA PHE A 817 -2.83 16.37 -9.57
C PHE A 817 -2.96 15.07 -10.33
N SER A 818 -2.21 14.84 -11.41
CA SER A 818 -2.28 13.62 -12.21
C SER A 818 -2.08 12.33 -11.41
N ASN A 819 -1.34 12.41 -10.30
CA ASN A 819 -1.03 11.27 -9.45
C ASN A 819 -1.94 11.17 -8.20
N LEU A 820 -2.83 12.14 -7.97
CA LEU A 820 -3.78 12.06 -6.85
C LEU A 820 -4.86 11.00 -7.08
N PRO A 821 -5.27 10.27 -6.03
CA PRO A 821 -6.47 9.44 -6.05
C PRO A 821 -7.74 10.31 -6.24
N HIS A 822 -8.80 9.74 -6.80
CA HIS A 822 -10.04 10.48 -7.08
C HIS A 822 -10.63 11.14 -5.83
N GLU A 823 -10.58 10.45 -4.68
CA GLU A 823 -11.07 10.96 -3.40
C GLU A 823 -10.46 12.31 -3.01
N TRP A 824 -9.17 12.53 -3.31
CA TRP A 824 -8.45 13.72 -2.88
C TRP A 824 -8.56 14.89 -3.88
N LEU A 825 -9.19 14.68 -5.04
CA LEU A 825 -9.31 15.71 -6.09
C LEU A 825 -10.15 16.91 -5.64
N GLU A 826 -11.13 16.73 -4.75
CA GLU A 826 -11.88 17.88 -4.20
C GLU A 826 -10.99 18.83 -3.40
N GLY A 827 -9.96 18.30 -2.72
CA GLY A 827 -9.01 19.10 -1.94
C GLY A 827 -8.24 20.13 -2.79
N THR A 828 -8.05 19.85 -4.09
CA THR A 828 -7.36 20.76 -5.03
C THR A 828 -8.04 22.12 -5.14
N HIS A 829 -9.35 22.23 -4.87
CA HIS A 829 -10.08 23.50 -4.89
C HIS A 829 -9.51 24.53 -3.90
N THR A 830 -8.82 24.07 -2.86
CA THR A 830 -8.21 24.92 -1.84
C THR A 830 -7.20 25.89 -2.42
N ILE A 831 -6.44 25.51 -3.46
CA ILE A 831 -5.48 26.44 -4.07
C ILE A 831 -6.18 27.67 -4.66
N ILE A 832 -7.30 27.47 -5.36
CA ILE A 832 -8.07 28.57 -5.93
C ILE A 832 -8.70 29.40 -4.82
N LYS A 833 -9.22 28.76 -3.75
CA LYS A 833 -9.74 29.48 -2.59
C LYS A 833 -8.69 30.38 -1.95
N HIS A 834 -7.43 29.91 -1.83
CA HIS A 834 -6.34 30.73 -1.34
C HIS A 834 -5.96 31.86 -2.30
N LEU A 835 -6.05 31.65 -3.62
CA LEU A 835 -5.78 32.70 -4.61
C LEU A 835 -6.80 33.84 -4.59
N ARG A 836 -8.05 33.57 -4.19
CA ARG A 836 -9.14 34.56 -4.18
C ARG A 836 -8.94 35.69 -3.15
N PRO A 837 -9.56 36.86 -3.38
CA PRO A 837 -10.26 37.27 -4.61
C PRO A 837 -9.27 37.52 -5.76
N LEU A 838 -9.66 37.15 -7.00
CA LEU A 838 -8.84 37.44 -8.18
C LEU A 838 -9.12 38.87 -8.68
N THR A 839 -8.08 39.62 -9.04
CA THR A 839 -8.21 41.05 -9.41
C THR A 839 -7.87 41.36 -10.87
N SER A 840 -7.40 40.38 -11.65
CA SER A 840 -6.97 40.58 -13.04
C SER A 840 -7.26 39.37 -13.93
N VAL A 841 -7.32 39.61 -15.25
CA VAL A 841 -7.50 38.56 -16.28
C VAL A 841 -6.31 37.58 -16.27
N ALA A 842 -5.11 38.07 -16.04
CA ALA A 842 -3.91 37.26 -15.83
C ALA A 842 -4.07 36.22 -14.71
N MET A 843 -4.54 36.63 -13.52
CA MET A 843 -4.82 35.70 -12.41
C MET A 843 -5.93 34.72 -12.75
N LEU A 844 -6.94 35.16 -13.51
CA LEU A 844 -8.04 34.32 -13.98
C LEU A 844 -7.52 33.21 -14.91
N ARG A 845 -6.63 33.53 -15.86
CA ARG A 845 -5.98 32.53 -16.74
C ARG A 845 -5.15 31.53 -15.95
N ILE A 846 -4.41 31.95 -14.93
CA ILE A 846 -3.67 31.04 -14.04
C ILE A 846 -4.64 30.07 -13.36
N ALA A 847 -5.73 30.57 -12.76
CA ALA A 847 -6.73 29.73 -12.10
C ALA A 847 -7.37 28.72 -13.05
N PHE A 848 -7.71 29.14 -14.26
CA PHE A 848 -8.25 28.27 -15.31
C PHE A 848 -7.23 27.25 -15.80
N ARG A 849 -5.94 27.61 -15.90
CA ARG A 849 -4.87 26.67 -16.26
C ARG A 849 -4.57 25.66 -15.17
N ILE A 850 -4.70 26.02 -13.90
CA ILE A 850 -4.54 25.08 -12.78
C ILE A 850 -5.66 24.03 -12.79
N MET A 851 -6.93 24.46 -12.88
CA MET A 851 -8.08 23.56 -12.73
C MET A 851 -8.57 22.93 -14.03
N GLY A 852 -8.36 23.58 -15.17
CA GLY A 852 -8.94 23.15 -16.45
C GLY A 852 -8.52 21.74 -16.88
N PRO A 853 -7.22 21.39 -16.83
CA PRO A 853 -6.77 20.02 -17.12
C PRO A 853 -7.31 18.95 -16.17
N LEU A 854 -7.85 19.33 -15.01
CA LEU A 854 -8.47 18.41 -14.07
C LEU A 854 -9.91 18.04 -14.45
N LEU A 855 -10.60 18.88 -15.23
CA LEU A 855 -12.02 18.68 -15.60
C LEU A 855 -12.30 17.29 -16.21
N PRO A 856 -11.49 16.76 -17.16
CA PRO A 856 -11.70 15.40 -17.68
C PRO A 856 -11.65 14.31 -16.61
N ARG A 857 -10.81 14.47 -15.57
CA ARG A 857 -10.66 13.48 -14.49
C ARG A 857 -11.79 13.54 -13.47
N VAL A 858 -12.40 14.70 -13.27
CA VAL A 858 -13.55 14.86 -12.36
C VAL A 858 -14.88 14.67 -13.09
N ALA A 859 -14.89 14.59 -14.42
CA ALA A 859 -16.10 14.43 -15.22
C ALA A 859 -16.88 13.13 -14.92
N SER A 860 -16.20 12.08 -14.46
CA SER A 860 -16.86 10.86 -13.97
C SER A 860 -17.79 11.17 -12.79
N SER A 861 -17.41 12.12 -11.93
CA SER A 861 -18.19 12.62 -10.80
C SER A 861 -18.91 13.91 -11.16
N ARG A 862 -20.17 13.80 -11.57
CA ARG A 862 -20.99 14.98 -11.91
C ARG A 862 -20.98 16.02 -10.79
N GLN A 863 -21.08 15.61 -9.53
CA GLN A 863 -21.08 16.54 -8.40
C GLN A 863 -19.76 17.31 -8.30
N LEU A 864 -18.62 16.61 -8.38
CA LEU A 864 -17.30 17.25 -8.29
C LEU A 864 -16.99 18.11 -9.52
N PHE A 865 -17.39 17.64 -10.71
CA PHE A 865 -17.31 18.44 -11.94
C PHE A 865 -18.07 19.76 -11.79
N MET A 866 -19.32 19.71 -11.33
CA MET A 866 -20.13 20.92 -11.13
C MET A 866 -19.55 21.84 -10.07
N LYS A 867 -19.04 21.31 -8.96
CA LYS A 867 -18.32 22.11 -7.95
C LYS A 867 -17.09 22.81 -8.56
N THR A 868 -16.33 22.11 -9.41
CA THR A 868 -15.14 22.65 -10.08
C THR A 868 -15.51 23.73 -11.10
N LEU A 869 -16.54 23.50 -11.92
CA LEU A 869 -17.05 24.48 -12.87
C LEU A 869 -17.59 25.73 -12.14
N LEU A 870 -18.36 25.54 -11.07
CA LEU A 870 -18.85 26.64 -10.24
C LEU A 870 -17.70 27.45 -9.61
N LEU A 871 -16.63 26.78 -9.16
CA LEU A 871 -15.44 27.46 -8.65
C LEU A 871 -14.81 28.36 -9.73
N LEU A 872 -14.69 27.87 -10.97
CA LEU A 872 -14.17 28.64 -12.11
C LEU A 872 -15.09 29.81 -12.51
N LEU A 873 -16.40 29.60 -12.51
CA LEU A 873 -17.39 30.65 -12.77
C LEU A 873 -17.42 31.71 -11.65
N ASN A 874 -17.21 31.32 -10.40
CA ASN A 874 -17.15 32.26 -9.28
C ASN A 874 -15.91 33.16 -9.36
N VAL A 875 -14.76 32.63 -9.74
CA VAL A 875 -13.55 33.47 -9.91
C VAL A 875 -13.63 34.36 -11.15
N LEU A 876 -14.40 33.99 -12.18
CA LEU A 876 -14.78 34.89 -13.26
C LEU A 876 -15.61 36.06 -12.70
N GLY A 877 -16.52 35.79 -11.76
CA GLY A 877 -17.28 36.80 -11.04
C GLY A 877 -16.45 37.71 -10.12
N ASP A 878 -15.31 37.25 -9.59
CA ASP A 878 -14.41 38.10 -8.80
C ASP A 878 -13.82 39.25 -9.65
N VAL A 879 -13.50 38.97 -10.92
CA VAL A 879 -12.91 39.94 -11.86
C VAL A 879 -13.98 40.76 -12.58
N PHE A 880 -15.03 40.11 -13.09
CA PHE A 880 -16.05 40.73 -13.96
C PHE A 880 -17.43 40.86 -13.31
N GLY A 881 -17.53 40.75 -11.99
CA GLY A 881 -18.79 40.89 -11.26
C GLY A 881 -19.31 42.34 -11.25
N ARG A 882 -20.62 42.52 -11.06
CA ARG A 882 -21.25 43.86 -10.96
C ARG A 882 -20.65 44.78 -9.88
N ASN A 883 -20.01 44.19 -8.87
CA ASN A 883 -19.41 44.91 -7.74
C ASN A 883 -17.89 45.12 -7.89
N SER A 884 -17.26 44.76 -9.02
CA SER A 884 -15.84 45.03 -9.23
C SER A 884 -15.59 46.52 -9.54
N GLN A 885 -14.41 47.04 -9.16
CA GLN A 885 -14.04 48.44 -9.41
C GLN A 885 -14.11 48.79 -10.91
N PRO A 886 -14.25 50.08 -11.30
CA PRO A 886 -14.41 50.44 -12.71
C PRO A 886 -13.12 50.18 -13.50
N ALA A 887 -13.04 49.01 -14.12
CA ALA A 887 -12.14 48.73 -15.23
C ALA A 887 -12.80 49.13 -16.56
N THR A 888 -11.99 49.50 -17.55
CA THR A 888 -12.42 49.74 -18.93
C THR A 888 -13.29 48.59 -19.48
N PRO A 889 -14.19 48.86 -20.45
CA PRO A 889 -14.98 47.82 -21.11
C PRO A 889 -14.06 46.72 -21.63
N VAL A 890 -14.40 45.46 -21.35
CA VAL A 890 -13.60 44.30 -21.77
C VAL A 890 -13.93 43.95 -23.21
N GLU A 891 -12.94 43.95 -24.10
CA GLU A 891 -13.13 43.48 -25.47
C GLU A 891 -13.17 41.93 -25.53
N ALA A 892 -13.98 41.38 -26.43
CA ALA A 892 -14.10 39.92 -26.59
C ALA A 892 -12.76 39.24 -26.95
N SER A 893 -11.91 39.95 -27.69
CA SER A 893 -10.55 39.53 -28.07
C SER A 893 -9.62 39.33 -26.88
N GLU A 894 -9.86 40.02 -25.75
CA GLU A 894 -9.02 39.94 -24.56
C GLU A 894 -9.33 38.73 -23.68
N ILE A 895 -10.46 38.04 -23.90
CA ILE A 895 -10.87 36.87 -23.11
C ILE A 895 -11.42 35.71 -23.96
N SER A 896 -11.15 35.70 -25.27
CA SER A 896 -11.67 34.68 -26.19
C SER A 896 -11.27 33.27 -25.78
N ASP A 897 -10.05 33.10 -25.29
CA ASP A 897 -9.51 31.83 -24.77
C ASP A 897 -10.33 31.27 -23.59
N LEU A 898 -10.78 32.16 -22.70
CA LEU A 898 -11.60 31.79 -21.54
C LEU A 898 -13.04 31.46 -21.95
N ILE A 899 -13.60 32.19 -22.92
CA ILE A 899 -14.93 31.93 -23.48
C ILE A 899 -14.94 30.56 -24.17
N ASP A 900 -13.96 30.29 -25.03
CA ASP A 900 -13.81 29.03 -25.76
C ASP A 900 -13.64 27.85 -24.79
N PHE A 901 -12.83 28.05 -23.74
CA PHE A 901 -12.64 27.05 -22.70
C PHE A 901 -13.95 26.71 -21.97
N LEU A 902 -14.72 27.72 -21.54
CA LEU A 902 -15.99 27.49 -20.82
C LEU A 902 -16.99 26.77 -21.70
N HIS A 903 -17.09 27.19 -22.97
CA HIS A 903 -17.92 26.50 -23.95
C HIS A 903 -17.51 25.03 -24.08
N HIS A 904 -16.22 24.76 -24.34
CA HIS A 904 -15.71 23.40 -24.49
C HIS A 904 -15.96 22.54 -23.23
N ALA A 905 -15.71 23.08 -22.03
CA ALA A 905 -15.93 22.37 -20.77
C ALA A 905 -17.40 21.96 -20.56
N ILE A 906 -18.33 22.86 -20.88
CA ILE A 906 -19.78 22.61 -20.74
C ILE A 906 -20.22 21.55 -21.76
N MET A 907 -19.71 21.60 -23.00
CA MET A 907 -20.01 20.60 -24.03
C MET A 907 -19.43 19.22 -23.70
N TYR A 908 -18.23 19.18 -23.10
CA TYR A 908 -17.58 17.96 -22.66
C TYR A 908 -18.41 17.21 -21.61
N GLU A 909 -18.97 17.92 -20.63
CA GLU A 909 -19.85 17.34 -19.60
C GLU A 909 -21.16 16.80 -20.19
N GLY A 910 -21.70 17.52 -21.17
CA GLY A 910 -22.90 17.14 -21.90
C GLY A 910 -22.78 15.81 -22.62
N GLN A 911 -21.64 15.58 -23.27
CA GLN A 911 -21.33 14.36 -24.01
C GLN A 911 -20.86 13.20 -23.11
N GLY A 912 -20.25 13.50 -21.96
CA GLY A 912 -19.58 12.49 -21.12
C GLY A 912 -18.23 12.03 -21.71
N GLY A 913 -17.57 12.86 -22.51
CA GLY A 913 -16.34 12.51 -23.22
C GLY A 913 -15.90 13.60 -24.21
N PRO A 914 -14.99 13.29 -25.14
CA PRO A 914 -14.51 14.25 -26.14
C PRO A 914 -15.65 14.92 -26.90
N VAL A 915 -15.59 16.25 -27.03
CA VAL A 915 -16.62 17.04 -27.69
C VAL A 915 -16.69 16.66 -29.17
N GLN A 916 -17.90 16.35 -29.63
CA GLN A 916 -18.23 16.07 -31.02
C GLN A 916 -19.11 17.19 -31.58
N SER A 917 -19.22 17.27 -32.91
CA SER A 917 -20.02 18.31 -33.58
C SER A 917 -21.51 18.27 -33.24
N ASN A 918 -22.01 17.14 -32.70
CA ASN A 918 -23.38 16.95 -32.25
C ASN A 918 -23.54 16.91 -30.73
N SER A 919 -22.48 17.20 -29.97
CA SER A 919 -22.54 17.26 -28.51
C SER A 919 -23.56 18.29 -28.06
N LYS A 920 -24.31 17.98 -27.01
CA LYS A 920 -25.30 18.90 -26.43
C LYS A 920 -25.02 19.10 -24.96
N PRO A 921 -25.07 20.35 -24.45
CA PRO A 921 -24.89 20.62 -23.04
C PRO A 921 -26.09 20.13 -22.23
N LYS A 922 -25.90 19.79 -20.95
CA LYS A 922 -27.02 19.45 -20.06
C LYS A 922 -27.70 20.71 -19.54
N LEU A 923 -29.02 20.62 -19.37
CA LEU A 923 -29.87 21.74 -18.94
C LEU A 923 -29.46 22.30 -17.57
N ASP A 924 -29.14 21.44 -16.61
CA ASP A 924 -28.73 21.86 -15.26
C ASP A 924 -27.41 22.65 -15.28
N THR A 925 -26.48 22.27 -16.16
CA THR A 925 -25.19 22.94 -16.37
C THR A 925 -25.39 24.34 -16.95
N LEU A 926 -26.28 24.47 -17.94
CA LEU A 926 -26.67 25.76 -18.51
C LEU A 926 -27.40 26.62 -17.48
N THR A 927 -28.24 26.03 -16.64
CA THR A 927 -28.95 26.73 -15.56
C THR A 927 -27.97 27.32 -14.54
N LEU A 928 -26.94 26.56 -14.16
CA LEU A 928 -25.86 27.04 -13.29
C LEU A 928 -25.12 28.22 -13.94
N CYS A 929 -24.74 28.09 -15.21
CA CYS A 929 -24.06 29.15 -15.96
C CYS A 929 -24.93 30.41 -16.03
N GLY A 930 -26.22 30.27 -16.34
CA GLY A 930 -27.19 31.35 -16.40
C GLY A 930 -27.21 32.19 -15.11
N LYS A 931 -27.32 31.52 -13.96
CA LYS A 931 -27.30 32.18 -12.63
C LYS A 931 -26.03 32.97 -12.38
N VAL A 932 -24.86 32.44 -12.75
CA VAL A 932 -23.58 33.13 -12.51
C VAL A 932 -23.38 34.28 -13.50
N ILE A 933 -23.72 34.08 -14.78
CA ILE A 933 -23.57 35.11 -15.82
C ILE A 933 -24.49 36.31 -15.55
N GLU A 934 -25.65 36.13 -14.91
CA GLU A 934 -26.49 37.25 -14.45
C GLU A 934 -25.77 38.18 -13.46
N ASN A 935 -24.83 37.66 -12.67
CA ASN A 935 -24.06 38.45 -11.69
C ASN A 935 -22.84 39.15 -12.30
N LEU A 936 -22.55 38.93 -13.60
CA LEU A 936 -21.50 39.62 -14.33
C LEU A 936 -21.94 41.00 -14.80
N ARG A 937 -20.96 41.84 -15.14
CA ARG A 937 -21.22 43.14 -15.78
C ARG A 937 -21.80 42.96 -17.20
N PRO A 938 -22.60 43.92 -17.71
CA PRO A 938 -23.24 43.81 -19.02
C PRO A 938 -22.26 43.64 -20.20
N ASP A 939 -21.09 44.26 -20.11
CA ASP A 939 -20.02 44.19 -21.12
C ASP A 939 -19.45 42.78 -21.28
N VAL A 940 -19.49 41.94 -20.25
CA VAL A 940 -19.05 40.53 -20.32
C VAL A 940 -20.23 39.56 -20.48
N GLN A 941 -21.39 39.91 -19.92
CA GLN A 941 -22.60 39.08 -19.97
C GLN A 941 -23.03 38.73 -21.40
N HIS A 942 -22.92 39.65 -22.35
CA HIS A 942 -23.33 39.39 -23.73
C HIS A 942 -22.44 38.35 -24.43
N LEU A 943 -21.15 38.28 -24.07
CA LEU A 943 -20.18 37.34 -24.64
C LEU A 943 -20.48 35.89 -24.26
N LEU A 944 -21.02 35.67 -23.06
CA LEU A 944 -21.36 34.35 -22.53
C LEU A 944 -22.86 34.00 -22.69
N SER A 945 -23.64 34.85 -23.37
CA SER A 945 -25.09 34.67 -23.53
C SER A 945 -25.49 33.34 -24.20
N HIS A 946 -24.62 32.80 -25.06
CA HIS A 946 -24.77 31.50 -25.71
C HIS A 946 -24.75 30.30 -24.74
N LEU A 947 -24.34 30.52 -23.48
CA LEU A 947 -24.37 29.53 -22.40
C LEU A 947 -25.64 29.62 -21.53
N LYS A 948 -26.61 30.48 -21.89
CA LYS A 948 -27.89 30.66 -21.20
C LYS A 948 -29.09 29.99 -21.89
N THR A 949 -28.95 29.57 -23.14
CA THR A 949 -30.09 29.25 -24.03
C THR A 949 -30.34 27.74 -24.19
N ASP A 950 -31.53 27.37 -24.70
CA ASP A 950 -32.01 26.00 -24.96
C ASP A 950 -30.89 25.06 -25.48
N PRO A 951 -30.76 23.81 -24.99
CA PRO A 951 -29.78 22.82 -25.49
C PRO A 951 -29.79 22.57 -27.00
N ASN A 952 -30.81 23.06 -27.74
CA ASN A 952 -30.87 23.03 -29.20
C ASN A 952 -30.36 24.30 -29.91
N SER A 953 -29.97 25.33 -29.15
CA SER A 953 -29.54 26.65 -29.65
C SER A 953 -28.04 26.94 -29.47
N SER A 954 -27.27 26.04 -28.84
CA SER A 954 -25.82 26.24 -28.65
C SER A 954 -25.08 25.98 -29.96
N ILE A 955 -24.85 27.03 -30.73
CA ILE A 955 -24.13 26.98 -32.00
C ILE A 955 -22.62 26.82 -31.74
N TYR A 956 -22.03 25.85 -32.42
CA TYR A 956 -20.59 25.59 -32.49
C TYR A 956 -19.87 26.79 -33.14
N ALA A 957 -19.05 27.54 -32.40
CA ALA A 957 -18.26 28.67 -32.95
C ALA A 957 -16.97 28.22 -33.67
N ALA A 958 -16.95 27.02 -34.26
CA ALA A 958 -15.83 26.52 -35.06
C ALA A 958 -16.28 25.93 -36.41
N THR A 959 -17.36 26.44 -36.98
CA THR A 959 -17.55 26.40 -38.43
C THR A 959 -17.02 27.70 -39.02
N HIS A 960 -15.83 27.64 -39.64
CA HIS A 960 -15.56 28.56 -40.74
C HIS A 960 -16.77 28.50 -41.69
N PRO A 961 -17.47 29.61 -41.96
CA PRO A 961 -18.44 29.61 -43.03
C PRO A 961 -17.64 29.25 -44.28
N LYS A 962 -18.03 28.17 -44.98
CA LYS A 962 -17.60 28.03 -46.37
C LYS A 962 -18.02 29.32 -47.05
N LEU A 963 -17.04 30.12 -47.48
CA LEU A 963 -17.27 31.27 -48.35
C LEU A 963 -18.09 30.74 -49.53
N VAL A 964 -19.38 31.07 -49.53
CA VAL A 964 -20.23 30.90 -50.69
C VAL A 964 -19.62 31.83 -51.73
N GLN A 965 -19.03 31.26 -52.78
CA GLN A 965 -18.72 32.01 -53.98
C GLN A 965 -20.05 32.58 -54.47
N ASN A 966 -20.19 33.90 -54.37
CA ASN A 966 -21.31 34.61 -54.98
C ASN A 966 -21.25 34.43 -56.51
N PRO A 967 -22.42 34.44 -57.17
CA PRO A 967 -22.65 33.86 -58.50
C PRO A 967 -21.84 34.49 -59.64
#